data_AF-A0A433I8X9-F1
#
_entry.id   AF-A0A433I8X9-F1
#
_cell.length_a   1.000
_cell.length_b   1.000
_cell.length_c   1.000
_cell.angle_alpha   90.00
_cell.angle_beta   90.00
_cell.angle_gamma   90.00
#
_symmetry.space_group_name_H-M   'P 1'
#
loop_
_entity.id
_entity.type
_entity.pdbx_description
1 polymer ?
#
loop_
_entity_poly.entity_id
_entity_poly.type
_entity_poly.pdbx_seq_one_letter_code
_entity_poly.pdbx_strand_id
1 'polypeptide(L)'
;MSLTRLLQTSPAMTTAALDEGETAAYQSLLGRWLIDLALLLDWTHEGRRRHSMHHNASLWDNDEFLALTGLDELGVGRRKFWLRDEEGEEEEDAAQLSMRWLQLLQQRRAELVQIAMDPELPLLRNIGWLAQSLDLSLADQAVLCFATLLHGNRQFHQAIAQQGCPMPTRRFYRVLAGLLGLSQEEIKAALSPAALLPATGLIEVAPGCTDLEDKIAVRRDLASQLFMVYADAESLIAHFLKRSPRRTLNLSHFPHLDQDTTVALGLLRTALAERIPGTNLLLYGPPGVGKTEYAAALAEALGAELYEVDYADQDGDPISGERRVRAFNLGQRLLARCDNALLVFDEVEDVFKRSAPAWLFDDDDDRAIVGKAWINRALENNPVPALWLTNDANSMNSAYLRRFDYAIRFATPPQAVRIEMARHHLGDWAGDDDWLAQIATREHLVPAQLERAAKLVRCAGSGDLSANRALVQQALDRSATLLRQKRSPARNIVPTGYDLRFLNVDQDMPKLLAALRRRPHGIFCFHGPAGTGKSELARHIADELGKPLLVKRASDLLGMYVGQTEQQIAAMFDDARQRDAVLVLDEADSFLRDRRSAQQSWEVTQVNELLTQMEAFDGIFIATTNLMESLDAASLRRFPWKIRFDYLKPNQRWALFAQEFVRLGGAVATMEAYKEAVLRLDRLTPGDVAAVVRQYELWDEVPTASAFCRRLAEEVALKPPSVASKRSDRRSDWILQRPQQI
;
A
#
# COMPACT_ATOMS: atom_id res chain seq x y z
N MET A 1 -1.31 18.03 50.10
CA MET A 1 -0.35 18.65 49.11
C MET A 1 -1.07 18.93 47.78
N SER A 2 -0.58 19.78 46.88
CA SER A 2 -1.17 19.92 45.52
C SER A 2 -0.74 18.75 44.62
N LEU A 3 -1.57 18.33 43.66
CA LEU A 3 -1.22 17.25 42.70
C LEU A 3 0.12 17.54 42.01
N THR A 4 0.37 18.80 41.67
CA THR A 4 1.64 19.27 41.10
C THR A 4 2.86 19.00 41.99
N ARG A 5 2.73 19.00 43.32
CA ARG A 5 3.81 18.62 44.23
C ARG A 5 4.00 17.10 44.33
N LEU A 6 2.92 16.31 44.18
CA LEU A 6 2.99 14.85 44.15
C LEU A 6 3.67 14.35 42.86
N LEU A 7 3.43 15.03 41.73
CA LEU A 7 4.10 14.74 40.46
C LEU A 7 5.59 15.17 40.44
N GLN A 8 6.03 15.99 41.40
CA GLN A 8 7.42 16.45 41.51
C GLN A 8 8.32 15.51 42.34
N THR A 9 7.76 14.64 43.17
CA THR A 9 8.52 13.66 43.93
C THR A 9 8.93 12.51 43.02
N SER A 10 10.24 12.35 42.75
CA SER A 10 10.75 11.21 41.98
C SER A 10 10.43 9.89 42.67
N PRO A 11 10.00 8.85 41.92
CA PRO A 11 9.67 7.55 42.51
C PRO A 11 10.92 6.88 43.07
N ALA A 12 10.78 6.24 44.24
CA ALA A 12 11.79 5.40 44.86
C ALA A 12 11.32 3.94 44.78
N MET A 13 12.18 3.05 44.27
CA MET A 13 11.84 1.66 43.97
C MET A 13 11.23 0.91 45.17
N THR A 14 9.91 0.68 45.15
CA THR A 14 9.27 -0.30 46.02
C THR A 14 8.06 -0.93 45.35
N THR A 15 8.02 -2.27 45.35
CA THR A 15 6.98 -3.10 44.72
C THR A 15 5.99 -3.59 45.77
N ALA A 16 4.74 -3.14 45.70
CA ALA A 16 3.61 -3.79 46.39
C ALA A 16 2.41 -3.86 45.44
N ALA A 17 1.78 -5.03 45.38
CA ALA A 17 0.59 -5.29 44.57
C ALA A 17 -0.66 -4.78 45.28
N LEU A 18 -1.61 -4.23 44.52
CA LEU A 18 -2.92 -3.83 45.00
C LEU A 18 -3.99 -4.39 44.06
N ASP A 19 -5.01 -5.04 44.63
CA ASP A 19 -6.28 -5.30 43.96
C ASP A 19 -7.44 -5.15 44.97
N GLU A 20 -8.64 -4.90 44.43
CA GLU A 20 -9.94 -4.56 45.06
C GLU A 20 -10.08 -3.17 45.74
N GLY A 21 -8.98 -2.42 45.93
CA GLY A 21 -8.96 -1.11 46.61
C GLY A 21 -8.73 0.13 45.73
N GLU A 22 -8.92 0.05 44.41
CA GLU A 22 -8.51 1.13 43.48
C GLU A 22 -9.14 2.49 43.84
N THR A 23 -10.43 2.56 44.15
CA THR A 23 -11.07 3.83 44.52
C THR A 23 -10.59 4.36 45.87
N ALA A 24 -10.34 3.50 46.85
CA ALA A 24 -9.94 3.91 48.20
C ALA A 24 -8.58 4.61 48.21
N ALA A 25 -7.64 4.13 47.38
CA ALA A 25 -6.30 4.70 47.28
C ALA A 25 -6.29 6.15 46.71
N TYR A 26 -7.23 6.47 45.82
CA TYR A 26 -7.35 7.81 45.21
C TYR A 26 -8.49 8.65 45.80
N GLN A 27 -9.26 8.12 46.76
CA GLN A 27 -10.48 8.75 47.29
C GLN A 27 -10.23 10.17 47.80
N SER A 28 -9.12 10.42 48.49
CA SER A 28 -8.77 11.75 48.99
C SER A 28 -8.60 12.80 47.88
N LEU A 29 -8.04 12.40 46.73
CA LEU A 29 -7.88 13.25 45.56
C LEU A 29 -9.20 13.45 44.83
N LEU A 30 -9.94 12.37 44.59
CA LEU A 30 -11.23 12.39 43.90
C LEU A 30 -12.26 13.24 44.66
N GLY A 31 -12.39 13.02 45.97
CA GLY A 31 -13.26 13.80 46.85
C GLY A 31 -12.89 15.27 46.86
N ARG A 32 -11.59 15.60 46.91
CA ARG A 32 -11.13 16.99 46.82
C ARG A 32 -11.54 17.64 45.50
N TRP A 33 -11.34 16.95 44.37
CA TRP A 33 -11.72 17.47 43.05
C TRP A 33 -13.23 17.63 42.89
N LEU A 34 -14.04 16.72 43.42
CA LEU A 34 -15.49 16.86 43.43
C LEU A 34 -15.94 18.09 44.22
N ILE A 35 -15.35 18.33 45.40
CA ILE A 35 -15.65 19.53 46.18
C ILE A 35 -15.17 20.79 45.45
N ASP A 36 -13.97 20.80 44.87
CA ASP A 36 -13.47 21.93 44.08
C ASP A 36 -14.37 22.20 42.87
N LEU A 37 -14.88 21.17 42.19
CA LEU A 37 -15.88 21.28 41.12
C LEU A 37 -17.19 21.89 41.62
N ALA A 38 -17.72 21.39 42.73
CA ALA A 38 -18.95 21.89 43.33
C ALA A 38 -18.87 23.39 43.67
N LEU A 39 -17.73 23.83 44.19
CA LEU A 39 -17.46 25.23 44.53
C LEU A 39 -17.22 26.10 43.28
N LEU A 40 -16.48 25.61 42.27
CA LEU A 40 -16.18 26.36 41.04
C LEU A 40 -17.38 26.51 40.10
N LEU A 41 -18.28 25.53 40.10
CA LEU A 41 -19.45 25.47 39.21
C LEU A 41 -20.76 25.89 39.89
N ASP A 42 -20.70 26.16 41.19
CA ASP A 42 -21.80 26.59 42.04
C ASP A 42 -22.95 25.56 42.07
N TRP A 43 -22.60 24.30 42.35
CA TRP A 43 -23.56 23.19 42.46
C TRP A 43 -24.44 23.28 43.73
N THR A 44 -24.08 24.17 44.66
CA THR A 44 -24.80 24.37 45.94
C THR A 44 -26.07 25.21 45.81
N HIS A 45 -26.26 25.94 44.72
CA HIS A 45 -27.39 26.85 44.54
C HIS A 45 -28.64 26.14 43.95
N GLU A 46 -29.72 26.01 44.73
CA GLU A 46 -31.01 25.45 44.27
C GLU A 46 -31.74 26.32 43.21
N GLY A 47 -31.25 27.53 42.92
CA GLY A 47 -31.91 28.55 42.09
C GLY A 47 -31.99 28.26 40.58
N ARG A 48 -31.29 27.25 40.04
CA ARG A 48 -31.40 26.87 38.61
C ARG A 48 -32.59 25.95 38.29
N ARG A 49 -33.44 25.63 39.28
CA ARG A 49 -34.53 24.64 39.16
C ARG A 49 -35.73 25.02 38.28
N ARG A 50 -35.82 26.24 37.72
CA ARG A 50 -37.08 26.70 37.07
C ARG A 50 -37.18 26.60 35.54
N HIS A 51 -36.10 26.36 34.78
CA HIS A 51 -36.16 26.49 33.31
C HIS A 51 -35.53 25.33 32.49
N SER A 52 -35.12 24.23 33.12
CA SER A 52 -34.68 23.02 32.42
C SER A 52 -35.69 21.89 32.61
N MET A 53 -36.14 21.27 31.51
CA MET A 53 -37.02 20.08 31.54
C MET A 53 -36.33 18.82 32.07
N HIS A 54 -35.05 18.89 32.44
CA HIS A 54 -34.32 17.80 33.07
C HIS A 54 -34.17 18.08 34.58
N HIS A 55 -34.79 17.22 35.40
CA HIS A 55 -34.58 17.21 36.85
C HIS A 55 -33.12 16.82 37.16
N ASN A 56 -32.22 17.79 37.31
CA ASN A 56 -30.91 17.51 37.91
C ASN A 56 -31.13 17.16 39.39
N ALA A 57 -30.62 16.01 39.82
CA ALA A 57 -30.66 15.59 41.22
C ALA A 57 -29.92 16.61 42.10
N SER A 58 -30.39 16.81 43.34
CA SER A 58 -29.65 17.61 44.31
C SER A 58 -28.24 17.03 44.45
N LEU A 59 -27.21 17.87 44.60
CA LEU A 59 -25.86 17.42 44.95
C LEU A 59 -25.88 16.49 46.18
N TRP A 60 -26.82 16.75 47.09
CA TRP A 60 -27.03 16.01 48.35
C TRP A 60 -27.82 14.71 48.19
N ASP A 61 -28.38 14.46 47.00
CA ASP A 61 -29.03 13.21 46.61
C ASP A 61 -28.10 12.34 45.72
N ASN A 62 -26.86 12.78 45.48
CA ASN A 62 -25.87 12.08 44.67
C ASN A 62 -25.01 11.17 45.57
N ASP A 63 -25.39 9.89 45.63
CA ASP A 63 -24.75 8.89 46.50
C ASP A 63 -23.24 8.76 46.20
N GLU A 64 -22.84 8.81 44.92
CA GLU A 64 -21.44 8.72 44.52
C GLU A 64 -20.61 9.93 45.00
N PHE A 65 -21.17 11.14 44.95
CA PHE A 65 -20.54 12.35 45.45
C PHE A 65 -20.33 12.26 46.96
N LEU A 66 -21.35 11.84 47.70
CA LEU A 66 -21.29 11.72 49.15
C LEU A 66 -20.24 10.68 49.58
N ALA A 67 -20.22 9.52 48.92
CA ALA A 67 -19.26 8.45 49.20
C ALA A 67 -17.81 8.87 48.91
N LEU A 68 -17.55 9.52 47.76
CA LEU A 68 -16.18 9.94 47.40
C LEU A 68 -15.68 11.11 48.25
N THR A 69 -16.57 11.99 48.72
CA THR A 69 -16.22 13.10 49.61
C THR A 69 -16.16 12.69 51.08
N GLY A 70 -16.72 11.52 51.44
CA GLY A 70 -16.87 11.03 52.82
C GLY A 70 -17.85 11.86 53.65
N LEU A 71 -18.83 12.51 53.00
CA LEU A 71 -19.89 13.27 53.66
C LEU A 71 -21.02 12.35 54.15
N ASP A 72 -21.20 11.19 53.53
CA ASP A 72 -22.12 10.13 53.98
C ASP A 72 -21.79 9.63 55.40
N GLU A 73 -20.51 9.49 55.73
CA GLU A 73 -20.01 9.14 57.08
C GLU A 73 -20.37 10.20 58.13
N LEU A 74 -20.54 11.45 57.70
CA LEU A 74 -20.99 12.56 58.54
C LEU A 74 -22.54 12.66 58.61
N GLY A 75 -23.27 11.72 57.99
CA GLY A 75 -24.73 11.62 58.01
C GLY A 75 -25.45 12.51 57.00
N VAL A 76 -24.72 13.12 56.06
CA VAL A 76 -25.14 14.31 55.29
C VAL A 76 -26.10 14.02 54.11
N GLY A 77 -26.31 12.75 53.74
CA GLY A 77 -27.03 12.36 52.51
C GLY A 77 -28.41 11.74 52.67
N ARG A 78 -28.91 11.51 53.89
CA ARG A 78 -30.25 10.93 54.07
C ARG A 78 -31.16 12.06 54.53
N ARG A 79 -32.36 12.17 53.94
CA ARG A 79 -33.49 13.07 54.36
C ARG A 79 -33.74 13.14 55.88
N LYS A 80 -33.14 12.24 56.66
CA LYS A 80 -33.10 12.19 58.12
C LYS A 80 -32.24 13.25 58.82
N PHE A 81 -31.31 13.95 58.16
CA PHE A 81 -30.46 14.93 58.87
C PHE A 81 -31.24 16.15 59.38
N TRP A 82 -32.44 16.42 58.85
CA TRP A 82 -33.26 17.60 59.21
C TRP A 82 -34.75 17.32 59.49
N LEU A 83 -35.25 16.10 59.30
CA LEU A 83 -36.66 15.75 59.58
C LEU A 83 -36.96 15.50 61.07
N ARG A 84 -36.28 16.20 61.98
CA ARG A 84 -36.60 16.12 63.40
C ARG A 84 -36.42 17.45 64.10
N ASP A 85 -37.45 18.27 64.01
CA ASP A 85 -38.05 18.85 65.21
C ASP A 85 -39.57 18.66 65.14
N GLU A 86 -40.08 17.86 66.08
CA GLU A 86 -41.50 17.71 66.36
C GLU A 86 -41.98 19.00 67.04
N GLU A 87 -42.16 20.07 66.28
CA GLU A 87 -43.02 21.22 66.56
C GLU A 87 -42.76 22.25 65.47
N GLY A 88 -43.79 22.54 64.68
CA GLY A 88 -43.64 23.27 63.42
C GLY A 88 -43.09 24.68 63.63
N GLU A 89 -41.89 24.92 63.11
CA GLU A 89 -41.39 26.25 62.75
C GLU A 89 -40.40 26.13 61.56
N GLU A 90 -40.73 26.91 60.53
CA GLU A 90 -39.88 27.50 59.48
C GLU A 90 -39.18 26.60 58.44
N GLU A 91 -39.59 26.78 57.18
CA GLU A 91 -38.72 26.59 56.01
C GLU A 91 -37.41 27.35 56.28
N GLU A 92 -36.31 26.65 56.60
CA GLU A 92 -34.98 27.26 56.60
C GLU A 92 -34.78 28.00 55.27
N ASP A 93 -34.46 29.29 55.32
CA ASP A 93 -34.28 30.12 54.15
C ASP A 93 -33.20 29.48 53.24
N ALA A 94 -33.52 29.29 51.95
CA ALA A 94 -32.66 28.57 51.01
C ALA A 94 -31.23 29.15 50.95
N ALA A 95 -31.08 30.43 51.27
CA ALA A 95 -29.79 31.11 51.40
C ALA A 95 -28.96 30.63 52.61
N GLN A 96 -29.60 30.42 53.77
CA GLN A 96 -28.95 29.93 54.98
C GLN A 96 -28.50 28.47 54.81
N LEU A 97 -29.35 27.64 54.22
CA LEU A 97 -29.02 26.27 53.83
C LEU A 97 -27.80 26.25 52.88
N SER A 98 -27.83 27.03 51.81
CA SER A 98 -26.72 27.12 50.84
C SER A 98 -25.40 27.55 51.50
N MET A 99 -25.45 28.48 52.46
CA MET A 99 -24.27 28.95 53.19
C MET A 99 -23.69 27.88 54.13
N ARG A 100 -24.55 27.13 54.81
CA ARG A 100 -24.16 26.00 55.66
C ARG A 100 -23.49 24.88 54.86
N TRP A 101 -24.05 24.56 53.70
CA TRP A 101 -23.49 23.60 52.76
C TRP A 101 -22.09 24.01 52.27
N LEU A 102 -21.92 25.29 51.95
CA LEU A 102 -20.65 25.84 51.51
C LEU A 102 -19.57 25.76 52.60
N GLN A 103 -19.92 26.01 53.86
CA GLN A 103 -19.02 25.84 55.01
C GLN A 103 -18.58 24.39 55.19
N LEU A 104 -19.52 23.43 55.09
CA LEU A 104 -19.24 22.01 55.22
C LEU A 104 -18.30 21.51 54.12
N LEU A 105 -18.54 21.91 52.87
CA LEU A 105 -17.67 21.59 51.74
C LEU A 105 -16.26 22.15 51.95
N GLN A 106 -16.14 23.41 52.39
CA GLN A 106 -14.84 24.03 52.66
C GLN A 106 -14.08 23.33 53.79
N GLN A 107 -14.78 22.95 54.87
CA GLN A 107 -14.19 22.18 55.97
C GLN A 107 -13.69 20.83 55.47
N ARG A 108 -14.53 20.07 54.77
CA ARG A 108 -14.18 18.73 54.30
C ARG A 108 -13.03 18.77 53.29
N ARG A 109 -13.01 19.79 52.42
CA ARG A 109 -11.88 20.07 51.53
C ARG A 109 -10.58 20.27 52.30
N ALA A 110 -10.60 21.02 53.40
CA ALA A 110 -9.41 21.27 54.21
C ALA A 110 -8.88 19.97 54.86
N GLU A 111 -9.78 19.09 55.31
CA GLU A 111 -9.44 17.77 55.85
C GLU A 111 -8.79 16.87 54.79
N LEU A 112 -9.41 16.75 53.62
CA LEU A 112 -8.90 15.91 52.52
C LEU A 112 -7.51 16.37 52.02
N VAL A 113 -7.22 17.68 52.07
CA VAL A 113 -5.90 18.23 51.67
C VAL A 113 -4.76 17.77 52.59
N GLN A 114 -5.06 17.44 53.85
CA GLN A 114 -4.08 16.96 54.84
C GLN A 114 -3.74 15.48 54.69
N ILE A 115 -4.59 14.70 54.00
CA ILE A 115 -4.33 13.29 53.73
C ILE A 115 -3.20 13.21 52.70
N ALA A 116 -2.07 12.63 53.10
CA ALA A 116 -0.95 12.38 52.19
C ALA A 116 -1.31 11.25 51.22
N MET A 117 -1.07 11.47 49.93
CA MET A 117 -1.13 10.41 48.94
C MET A 117 0.22 9.73 48.82
N ASP A 118 0.20 8.42 48.61
CA ASP A 118 1.40 7.67 48.29
C ASP A 118 1.84 7.99 46.83
N PRO A 119 3.05 8.53 46.62
CA PRO A 119 3.56 8.78 45.28
C PRO A 119 3.84 7.49 44.49
N GLU A 120 3.95 6.33 45.15
CA GLU A 120 4.18 5.02 44.52
C GLU A 120 2.90 4.37 43.97
N LEU A 121 1.75 5.05 44.08
CA LEU A 121 0.51 4.58 43.47
C LEU A 121 0.71 4.34 41.97
N PRO A 122 0.18 3.22 41.42
CA PRO A 122 0.46 2.80 40.04
C PRO A 122 0.24 3.91 39.01
N LEU A 123 -0.87 4.65 39.11
CA LEU A 123 -1.19 5.75 38.20
C LEU A 123 -0.13 6.84 38.21
N LEU A 124 0.25 7.34 39.40
CA LEU A 124 1.20 8.45 39.52
C LEU A 124 2.58 8.03 39.06
N ARG A 125 3.01 6.82 39.43
CA ARG A 125 4.29 6.24 39.02
C ARG A 125 4.36 6.03 37.51
N ASN A 126 3.33 5.44 36.91
CA ASN A 126 3.28 5.17 35.47
C ASN A 126 3.22 6.47 34.65
N ILE A 127 2.49 7.48 35.12
CA ILE A 127 2.52 8.84 34.52
C ILE A 127 3.93 9.44 34.64
N GLY A 128 4.62 9.26 35.77
CA GLY A 128 6.00 9.69 35.96
C GLY A 128 6.96 9.06 34.95
N TRP A 129 6.83 7.74 34.69
CA TRP A 129 7.61 7.05 33.66
C TRP A 129 7.32 7.54 32.25
N LEU A 130 6.05 7.76 31.90
CA LEU A 130 5.69 8.37 30.61
C LEU A 130 6.22 9.80 30.50
N ALA A 131 6.19 10.56 31.60
CA ALA A 131 6.69 11.93 31.65
C ALA A 131 8.17 12.00 31.34
N GLN A 132 8.97 11.12 31.96
CA GLN A 132 10.39 11.04 31.69
C GLN A 132 10.67 10.65 30.24
N SER A 133 9.86 9.75 29.66
CA SER A 133 10.09 9.20 28.32
C SER A 133 9.65 10.15 27.21
N LEU A 134 8.53 10.84 27.40
CA LEU A 134 7.93 11.75 26.42
C LEU A 134 8.32 13.22 26.63
N ASP A 135 8.99 13.55 27.74
CA ASP A 135 9.27 14.92 28.18
C ASP A 135 7.98 15.71 28.47
N LEU A 136 7.07 15.09 29.25
CA LEU A 136 5.80 15.71 29.64
C LEU A 136 6.03 16.80 30.70
N SER A 137 5.49 17.99 30.45
CA SER A 137 5.45 19.05 31.46
C SER A 137 4.59 18.65 32.66
N LEU A 138 4.74 19.35 33.79
CA LEU A 138 3.86 19.15 34.95
C LEU A 138 2.38 19.39 34.61
N ALA A 139 2.09 20.28 33.66
CA ALA A 139 0.74 20.50 33.17
C ALA A 139 0.22 19.29 32.40
N ASP A 140 1.03 18.72 31.50
CA ASP A 140 0.67 17.52 30.74
C ASP A 140 0.38 16.33 31.68
N GLN A 141 1.25 16.12 32.68
CA GLN A 141 1.08 15.07 33.68
C GLN A 141 -0.21 15.23 34.50
N ALA A 142 -0.49 16.45 34.94
CA ALA A 142 -1.69 16.72 35.74
C ALA A 142 -2.98 16.54 34.92
N VAL A 143 -2.98 16.98 33.67
CA VAL A 143 -4.11 16.81 32.75
C VAL A 143 -4.33 15.32 32.43
N LEU A 144 -3.25 14.57 32.17
CA LEU A 144 -3.32 13.12 31.94
C LEU A 144 -3.85 12.38 33.17
N CYS A 145 -3.36 12.73 34.37
CA CYS A 145 -3.83 12.14 35.63
C CYS A 145 -5.33 12.38 35.85
N PHE A 146 -5.79 13.62 35.65
CA PHE A 146 -7.21 13.96 35.78
C PHE A 146 -8.07 13.21 34.78
N ALA A 147 -7.67 13.20 33.50
CA ALA A 147 -8.43 12.53 32.46
C ALA A 147 -8.48 11.01 32.70
N THR A 148 -7.38 10.40 33.15
CA THR A 148 -7.33 8.96 33.44
C THR A 148 -8.20 8.60 34.65
N LEU A 149 -8.23 9.42 35.70
CA LEU A 149 -9.11 9.20 36.85
C LEU A 149 -10.58 9.44 36.51
N LEU A 150 -10.87 10.43 35.67
CA LEU A 150 -12.23 10.73 35.19
C LEU A 150 -12.84 9.55 34.44
N HIS A 151 -12.07 8.86 33.59
CA HIS A 151 -12.54 7.73 32.79
C HIS A 151 -12.33 6.36 33.47
N GLY A 152 -11.28 6.23 34.28
CA GLY A 152 -10.94 5.00 34.97
C GLY A 152 -11.77 4.75 36.24
N ASN A 153 -12.22 5.81 36.92
CA ASN A 153 -13.02 5.69 38.13
C ASN A 153 -14.52 5.93 37.86
N ARG A 154 -15.29 4.85 37.82
CA ARG A 154 -16.73 4.89 37.53
C ARG A 154 -17.52 5.77 38.51
N GLN A 155 -17.23 5.72 39.81
CA GLN A 155 -17.93 6.53 40.81
C GLN A 155 -17.69 8.03 40.58
N PHE A 156 -16.45 8.40 40.27
CA PHE A 156 -16.08 9.79 40.00
C PHE A 156 -16.73 10.31 38.72
N HIS A 157 -16.74 9.50 37.65
CA HIS A 157 -17.45 9.82 36.42
C HIS A 157 -18.96 10.04 36.67
N GLN A 158 -19.61 9.11 37.38
CA GLN A 158 -21.05 9.17 37.65
C GLN A 158 -21.41 10.37 38.54
N ALA A 159 -20.59 10.69 39.54
CA ALA A 159 -20.79 11.85 40.40
C ALA A 159 -20.83 13.16 39.59
N ILE A 160 -19.99 13.30 38.56
CA ILE A 160 -19.96 14.46 37.66
C ILE A 160 -21.14 14.43 36.68
N ALA A 161 -21.38 13.28 36.03
CA ALA A 161 -22.40 13.16 34.99
C ALA A 161 -23.83 13.44 35.49
N GLN A 162 -24.16 13.02 36.71
CA GLN A 162 -25.47 13.31 37.32
C GLN A 162 -25.74 14.81 37.54
N GLN A 163 -24.70 15.65 37.54
CA GLN A 163 -24.85 17.11 37.70
C GLN A 163 -25.16 17.81 36.37
N GLY A 164 -24.99 17.15 35.22
CA GLY A 164 -25.22 17.70 33.89
C GLY A 164 -24.46 19.01 33.66
N CYS A 165 -23.17 18.92 33.35
CA CYS A 165 -22.23 20.04 33.39
C CYS A 165 -21.85 20.57 31.99
N PRO A 166 -22.69 21.39 31.33
CA PRO A 166 -22.34 21.98 30.05
C PRO A 166 -21.16 22.96 30.19
N MET A 167 -20.11 22.66 29.44
CA MET A 167 -18.76 23.17 29.52
C MET A 167 -18.23 23.56 28.13
N PRO A 168 -18.53 24.79 27.69
CA PRO A 168 -17.84 25.38 26.54
C PRO A 168 -16.33 25.36 26.74
N THR A 169 -15.55 25.19 25.67
CA THR A 169 -14.08 25.00 25.71
C THR A 169 -13.35 26.07 26.54
N ARG A 170 -13.77 27.34 26.47
CA ARG A 170 -13.17 28.43 27.26
C ARG A 170 -13.43 28.27 28.77
N ARG A 171 -14.61 27.78 29.16
CA ARG A 171 -14.94 27.50 30.57
C ARG A 171 -14.21 26.26 31.04
N PHE A 172 -14.11 25.24 30.19
CA PHE A 172 -13.40 23.99 30.47
C PHE A 172 -11.93 24.24 30.89
N TYR A 173 -11.17 25.04 30.14
CA TYR A 173 -9.78 25.35 30.51
C TYR A 173 -9.66 26.09 31.86
N ARG A 174 -10.61 26.97 32.18
CA ARG A 174 -10.62 27.69 33.47
C ARG A 174 -10.89 26.75 34.63
N VAL A 175 -11.86 25.86 34.49
CA VAL A 175 -12.21 24.89 35.53
C VAL A 175 -11.06 23.92 35.75
N LEU A 176 -10.48 23.38 34.68
CA LEU A 176 -9.35 22.45 34.77
C LEU A 176 -8.12 23.11 35.41
N ALA A 177 -7.83 24.38 35.07
CA ALA A 177 -6.78 25.16 35.72
C ALA A 177 -7.00 25.29 37.24
N GLY A 178 -8.24 25.55 37.67
CA GLY A 178 -8.61 25.63 39.08
C GLY A 178 -8.45 24.29 39.82
N LEU A 179 -8.88 23.18 39.21
CA LEU A 179 -8.79 21.84 39.80
C LEU A 179 -7.34 21.35 39.96
N LEU A 180 -6.51 21.62 38.95
CA LEU A 180 -5.13 21.17 38.91
C LEU A 180 -4.16 22.13 39.63
N GLY A 181 -4.63 23.33 39.99
CA GLY A 181 -3.80 24.37 40.60
C GLY A 181 -2.76 24.93 39.64
N LEU A 182 -3.13 25.04 38.36
CA LEU A 182 -2.29 25.52 37.26
C LEU A 182 -2.88 26.82 36.67
N SER A 183 -2.09 27.52 35.86
CA SER A 183 -2.60 28.65 35.09
C SER A 183 -3.44 28.20 33.89
N GLN A 184 -4.34 29.07 33.43
CA GLN A 184 -5.11 28.80 32.19
C GLN A 184 -4.22 28.69 30.96
N GLU A 185 -3.06 29.38 30.94
CA GLU A 185 -2.11 29.35 29.83
C GLU A 185 -1.42 27.99 29.74
N GLU A 186 -1.01 27.41 30.87
CA GLU A 186 -0.41 26.06 30.94
C GLU A 186 -1.39 24.99 30.45
N ILE A 187 -2.65 25.04 30.89
CA ILE A 187 -3.69 24.11 30.43
C ILE A 187 -3.95 24.24 28.92
N LYS A 188 -4.07 25.48 28.44
CA LYS A 188 -4.30 25.75 27.02
C LYS A 188 -3.12 25.29 26.17
N ALA A 189 -1.89 25.43 26.67
CA ALA A 189 -0.70 24.92 26.02
C ALA A 189 -0.75 23.38 25.92
N ALA A 190 -0.97 22.68 27.04
CA ALA A 190 -1.03 21.22 27.11
C ALA A 190 -2.12 20.59 26.22
N LEU A 191 -3.28 21.25 26.11
CA LEU A 191 -4.44 20.77 25.34
C LEU A 191 -4.56 21.38 23.94
N SER A 192 -3.56 22.12 23.48
CA SER A 192 -3.57 22.64 22.11
C SER A 192 -3.41 21.49 21.10
N PRO A 193 -4.03 21.55 19.90
CA PRO A 193 -3.96 20.45 18.93
C PRO A 193 -2.53 20.03 18.51
N ALA A 194 -1.58 20.96 18.59
CA ALA A 194 -0.17 20.72 18.26
C ALA A 194 0.69 20.33 19.46
N ALA A 195 0.13 20.35 20.68
CA ALA A 195 0.82 19.93 21.89
C ALA A 195 0.93 18.40 21.97
N LEU A 196 1.73 17.94 22.92
CA LEU A 196 2.15 16.56 23.01
C LEU A 196 0.97 15.61 23.23
N LEU A 197 0.10 15.89 24.22
CA LEU A 197 -0.99 14.99 24.56
C LEU A 197 -1.97 14.76 23.39
N PRO A 198 -2.44 15.81 22.67
CA PRO A 198 -3.33 15.59 21.52
C PRO A 198 -2.59 15.05 20.30
N ALA A 199 -1.37 15.50 20.02
CA ALA A 199 -0.61 15.06 18.84
C ALA A 199 -0.20 13.58 18.90
N THR A 200 -0.03 13.02 20.11
CA THR A 200 0.26 11.59 20.34
C THR A 200 -1.00 10.76 20.57
N GLY A 201 -2.18 11.40 20.65
CA GLY A 201 -3.45 10.73 20.93
C GLY A 201 -3.57 10.15 22.33
N LEU A 202 -2.74 10.59 23.28
CA LEU A 202 -2.89 10.20 24.69
C LEU A 202 -4.16 10.82 25.28
N ILE A 203 -4.49 12.04 24.86
CA ILE A 203 -5.71 12.76 25.26
C ILE A 203 -6.39 13.34 24.03
N GLU A 204 -7.71 13.21 23.98
CA GLU A 204 -8.57 13.83 22.98
C GLU A 204 -9.51 14.83 23.65
N VAL A 205 -9.66 16.02 23.08
CA VAL A 205 -10.63 17.01 23.55
C VAL A 205 -11.73 17.10 22.53
N ALA A 206 -12.96 16.72 22.90
CA ALA A 206 -14.10 16.71 21.99
C ALA A 206 -14.69 18.13 21.85
N PRO A 207 -14.53 18.82 20.70
CA PRO A 207 -15.03 20.19 20.55
C PRO A 207 -16.57 20.24 20.58
N GLY A 208 -17.24 19.19 20.09
CA GLY A 208 -18.70 19.09 19.98
C GLY A 208 -19.44 18.64 21.24
N CYS A 209 -18.76 18.03 22.22
CA CYS A 209 -19.39 17.63 23.48
C CYS A 209 -19.54 18.85 24.40
N THR A 210 -20.66 18.97 25.08
CA THR A 210 -20.85 20.00 26.10
C THR A 210 -20.50 19.51 27.49
N ASP A 211 -20.75 18.25 27.84
CA ASP A 211 -20.59 17.80 29.22
C ASP A 211 -19.12 17.55 29.59
N LEU A 212 -18.75 17.85 30.84
CA LEU A 212 -17.35 17.83 31.31
C LEU A 212 -16.73 16.42 31.18
N GLU A 213 -17.50 15.41 31.57
CA GLU A 213 -17.13 13.99 31.57
C GLU A 213 -16.78 13.49 30.15
N ASP A 214 -17.46 14.03 29.14
CA ASP A 214 -17.26 13.67 27.73
C ASP A 214 -16.33 14.65 26.99
N LYS A 215 -15.93 15.76 27.63
CA LYS A 215 -15.15 16.83 27.00
C LYS A 215 -13.70 16.44 26.76
N ILE A 216 -13.15 15.64 27.65
CA ILE A 216 -11.75 15.18 27.64
C ILE A 216 -11.75 13.67 27.75
N ALA A 217 -11.13 12.99 26.79
CA ALA A 217 -11.03 11.54 26.75
C ALA A 217 -9.56 11.11 26.77
N VAL A 218 -9.28 9.96 27.39
CA VAL A 218 -7.98 9.31 27.34
C VAL A 218 -8.04 8.17 26.32
N ARG A 219 -6.91 7.86 25.68
CA ARG A 219 -6.79 6.63 24.87
C ARG A 219 -7.27 5.44 25.71
N ARG A 220 -8.25 4.68 25.20
CA ARG A 220 -8.95 3.63 25.98
C ARG A 220 -8.00 2.59 26.58
N ASP A 221 -7.01 2.20 25.80
CA ASP A 221 -5.95 1.29 26.20
C ASP A 221 -4.97 1.91 27.21
N LEU A 222 -4.61 3.19 27.04
CA LEU A 222 -3.74 3.90 27.98
C LEU A 222 -4.34 3.96 29.39
N ALA A 223 -5.65 4.24 29.50
CA ALA A 223 -6.29 4.41 30.79
C ALA A 223 -6.15 3.15 31.67
N SER A 224 -6.42 1.96 31.11
CA SER A 224 -6.28 0.70 31.85
C SER A 224 -4.82 0.36 32.15
N GLN A 225 -3.90 0.56 31.20
CA GLN A 225 -2.48 0.32 31.42
C GLN A 225 -1.91 1.20 32.54
N LEU A 226 -2.37 2.44 32.68
CA LEU A 226 -1.86 3.34 33.72
C LEU A 226 -2.18 2.90 35.16
N PHE A 227 -3.21 2.07 35.40
CA PHE A 227 -3.48 1.52 36.73
C PHE A 227 -2.72 0.23 37.05
N MET A 228 -2.09 -0.39 36.05
CA MET A 228 -1.37 -1.65 36.21
C MET A 228 -0.03 -1.48 36.92
N VAL A 229 0.43 -2.54 37.58
CA VAL A 229 1.76 -2.58 38.20
C VAL A 229 2.77 -3.18 37.22
N TYR A 230 3.75 -2.38 36.81
CA TYR A 230 4.92 -2.84 36.06
C TYR A 230 6.18 -2.85 36.92
N ALA A 231 7.18 -3.61 36.48
CA ALA A 231 8.50 -3.65 37.09
C ALA A 231 9.32 -2.39 36.77
N ASP A 232 9.18 -1.86 35.56
CA ASP A 232 9.94 -0.71 35.04
C ASP A 232 9.16 0.06 33.95
N ALA A 233 9.72 1.19 33.53
CA ALA A 233 9.18 2.03 32.47
C ALA A 233 9.15 1.33 31.11
N GLU A 234 10.15 0.50 30.79
CA GLU A 234 10.24 -0.22 29.51
C GLU A 234 9.07 -1.18 29.33
N SER A 235 8.69 -1.88 30.40
CA SER A 235 7.54 -2.80 30.44
C SER A 235 6.22 -2.08 30.13
N LEU A 236 6.02 -0.86 30.67
CA LEU A 236 4.87 -0.02 30.33
C LEU A 236 4.92 0.41 28.85
N ILE A 237 6.06 0.92 28.40
CA ILE A 237 6.24 1.44 27.03
C ILE A 237 6.02 0.34 25.98
N ALA A 238 6.43 -0.90 26.27
CA ALA A 238 6.24 -2.04 25.38
C ALA A 238 4.76 -2.32 25.03
N HIS A 239 3.81 -1.89 25.86
CA HIS A 239 2.37 -2.02 25.56
C HIS A 239 1.89 -1.05 24.47
N PHE A 240 2.64 0.01 24.19
CA PHE A 240 2.34 1.01 23.16
C PHE A 240 3.09 0.77 21.85
N LEU A 241 4.03 -0.17 21.85
CA LEU A 241 4.94 -0.44 20.75
C LEU A 241 4.73 -1.87 20.24
N LYS A 242 4.36 -2.01 18.96
CA LYS A 242 4.26 -3.31 18.33
C LYS A 242 5.58 -3.65 17.64
N ARG A 243 6.32 -4.62 18.18
CA ARG A 243 7.54 -5.13 17.53
C ARG A 243 7.16 -5.96 16.30
N SER A 244 7.80 -5.70 15.18
CA SER A 244 7.64 -6.51 13.96
C SER A 244 8.15 -7.92 14.20
N PRO A 245 7.40 -8.97 13.84
CA PRO A 245 7.88 -10.34 13.94
C PRO A 245 9.02 -10.58 12.95
N ARG A 246 9.94 -11.50 13.29
CA ARG A 246 10.98 -11.95 12.36
C ARG A 246 10.34 -12.55 11.12
N ARG A 247 10.80 -12.13 9.93
CA ARG A 247 10.33 -12.62 8.63
C ARG A 247 11.29 -13.67 8.08
N THR A 248 10.83 -14.48 7.13
CA THR A 248 11.62 -15.60 6.56
C THR A 248 12.58 -15.18 5.46
N LEU A 249 12.31 -14.05 4.79
CA LEU A 249 13.14 -13.53 3.71
C LEU A 249 14.20 -12.58 4.28
N ASN A 250 15.40 -12.65 3.70
CA ASN A 250 16.54 -11.79 4.00
C ASN A 250 16.99 -11.04 2.72
N LEU A 251 17.99 -10.15 2.83
CA LEU A 251 18.44 -9.32 1.71
C LEU A 251 18.94 -10.12 0.49
N SER A 252 19.49 -11.32 0.66
CA SER A 252 19.95 -12.13 -0.49
C SER A 252 18.81 -12.64 -1.38
N HIS A 253 17.55 -12.59 -0.90
CA HIS A 253 16.38 -12.92 -1.71
C HIS A 253 15.92 -11.75 -2.60
N PHE A 254 16.53 -10.57 -2.47
CA PHE A 254 16.21 -9.37 -3.24
C PHE A 254 17.40 -8.86 -4.09
N PRO A 255 18.08 -9.71 -4.89
CA PRO A 255 19.29 -9.30 -5.62
C PRO A 255 19.01 -8.23 -6.70
N HIS A 256 17.77 -8.15 -7.17
CA HIS A 256 17.32 -7.11 -8.09
C HIS A 256 17.27 -5.71 -7.46
N LEU A 257 17.39 -5.60 -6.13
CA LEU A 257 17.43 -4.36 -5.36
C LEU A 257 18.82 -4.10 -4.76
N ASP A 258 19.89 -4.81 -5.14
CA ASP A 258 21.20 -4.70 -4.48
C ASP A 258 21.77 -3.27 -4.46
N GLN A 259 21.59 -2.52 -5.56
CA GLN A 259 22.01 -1.12 -5.64
C GLN A 259 21.24 -0.25 -4.65
N ASP A 260 19.91 -0.37 -4.64
CA ASP A 260 19.03 0.34 -3.71
C ASP A 260 19.29 -0.05 -2.25
N THR A 261 19.55 -1.34 -2.01
CA THR A 261 19.86 -1.91 -0.69
C THR A 261 21.14 -1.30 -0.14
N THR A 262 22.16 -1.14 -0.97
CA THR A 262 23.43 -0.53 -0.57
C THR A 262 23.24 0.91 -0.12
N VAL A 263 22.46 1.70 -0.87
CA VAL A 263 22.16 3.10 -0.54
C VAL A 263 21.30 3.17 0.74
N ALA A 264 20.25 2.36 0.83
CA ALA A 264 19.34 2.33 1.99
C ALA A 264 20.06 1.94 3.29
N LEU A 265 20.92 0.91 3.26
CA LEU A 265 21.72 0.53 4.41
C LEU A 265 22.70 1.63 4.81
N GLY A 266 23.31 2.33 3.85
CA GLY A 266 24.19 3.47 4.12
C GLY A 266 23.45 4.62 4.80
N LEU A 267 22.29 5.00 4.26
CA LEU A 267 21.42 6.04 4.80
C LEU A 267 20.99 5.70 6.24
N LEU A 268 20.36 4.53 6.42
CA LEU A 268 19.80 4.13 7.71
C LEU A 268 20.87 3.91 8.77
N ARG A 269 22.02 3.32 8.41
CA ARG A 269 23.14 3.12 9.36
C ARG A 269 23.69 4.46 9.85
N THR A 270 23.85 5.43 8.96
CA THR A 270 24.33 6.77 9.33
C THR A 270 23.29 7.48 10.19
N ALA A 271 22.02 7.40 9.81
CA ALA A 271 20.92 8.00 10.56
C ALA A 271 20.77 7.42 11.97
N LEU A 272 20.94 6.11 12.15
CA LEU A 272 20.95 5.46 13.47
C LEU A 272 22.16 5.89 14.31
N ALA A 273 23.36 5.87 13.71
CA ALA A 273 24.60 6.18 14.42
C ALA A 273 24.70 7.66 14.85
N GLU A 274 24.28 8.59 13.99
CA GLU A 274 24.35 10.03 14.22
C GLU A 274 23.03 10.62 14.76
N ARG A 275 21.98 9.81 14.89
CA ARG A 275 20.61 10.22 15.28
C ARG A 275 20.09 11.39 14.43
N ILE A 276 20.21 11.25 13.11
CA ILE A 276 19.78 12.28 12.15
C ILE A 276 18.23 12.32 12.13
N PRO A 277 17.62 13.42 12.62
CA PRO A 277 16.18 13.57 12.55
C PRO A 277 15.73 13.78 11.11
N GLY A 278 14.49 13.42 10.78
CA GLY A 278 13.98 13.64 9.42
C GLY A 278 14.28 12.49 8.45
N THR A 279 14.87 11.37 8.89
CA THR A 279 15.26 10.28 7.99
C THR A 279 14.06 9.43 7.58
N ASN A 280 13.71 9.43 6.29
CA ASN A 280 12.52 8.78 5.74
C ASN A 280 12.83 7.99 4.46
N LEU A 281 12.63 6.67 4.50
CA LEU A 281 12.78 5.76 3.36
C LEU A 281 11.39 5.32 2.87
N LEU A 282 11.09 5.56 1.58
CA LEU A 282 9.83 5.13 0.96
C LEU A 282 10.01 3.81 0.20
N LEU A 283 9.17 2.83 0.48
CA LEU A 283 9.06 1.57 -0.27
C LEU A 283 7.70 1.55 -1.00
N TYR A 284 7.72 1.51 -2.33
CA TYR A 284 6.48 1.58 -3.12
C TYR A 284 6.42 0.55 -4.24
N GLY A 285 5.24 0.03 -4.52
CA GLY A 285 5.02 -0.93 -5.61
C GLY A 285 3.79 -1.79 -5.37
N PRO A 286 3.44 -2.72 -6.28
CA PRO A 286 2.21 -3.51 -6.19
C PRO A 286 2.08 -4.29 -4.88
N PRO A 287 0.86 -4.67 -4.47
CA PRO A 287 0.64 -5.47 -3.26
C PRO A 287 1.27 -6.87 -3.40
N GLY A 288 1.82 -7.38 -2.29
CA GLY A 288 2.35 -8.75 -2.20
C GLY A 288 3.75 -8.99 -2.79
N VAL A 289 4.44 -7.95 -3.27
CA VAL A 289 5.80 -8.04 -3.86
C VAL A 289 6.93 -8.19 -2.84
N GLY A 290 6.65 -8.13 -1.53
CA GLY A 290 7.65 -8.33 -0.49
C GLY A 290 8.12 -7.06 0.24
N LYS A 291 7.35 -5.95 0.21
CA LYS A 291 7.77 -4.67 0.81
C LYS A 291 7.99 -4.77 2.32
N THR A 292 7.04 -5.38 3.03
CA THR A 292 7.09 -5.57 4.49
C THR A 292 8.20 -6.54 4.88
N GLU A 293 8.43 -7.56 4.08
CA GLU A 293 9.52 -8.53 4.24
C GLU A 293 10.89 -7.89 4.03
N TYR A 294 11.04 -7.03 3.03
CA TYR A 294 12.27 -6.29 2.78
C TYR A 294 12.56 -5.26 3.89
N ALA A 295 11.55 -4.58 4.42
CA ALA A 295 11.71 -3.68 5.57
C ALA A 295 12.25 -4.43 6.80
N ALA A 296 11.73 -5.64 7.07
CA ALA A 296 12.24 -6.51 8.12
C ALA A 296 13.68 -6.97 7.85
N ALA A 297 14.00 -7.35 6.61
CA ALA A 297 15.34 -7.76 6.21
C ALA A 297 16.38 -6.63 6.35
N LEU A 298 16.00 -5.39 6.04
CA LEU A 298 16.84 -4.21 6.26
C LEU A 298 17.15 -4.01 7.75
N ALA A 299 16.12 -4.09 8.61
CA ALA A 299 16.29 -3.94 10.05
C ALA A 299 17.22 -5.01 10.62
N GLU A 300 17.04 -6.27 10.21
CA GLU A 300 17.90 -7.38 10.62
C GLU A 300 19.37 -7.18 10.18
N ALA A 301 19.59 -6.75 8.93
CA ALA A 301 20.94 -6.46 8.42
C ALA A 301 21.62 -5.27 9.11
N LEU A 302 20.85 -4.34 9.67
CA LEU A 302 21.34 -3.22 10.47
C LEU A 302 21.54 -3.59 11.95
N GLY A 303 21.02 -4.74 12.40
CA GLY A 303 20.95 -5.07 13.82
C GLY A 303 19.97 -4.19 14.60
N ALA A 304 18.99 -3.60 13.92
CA ALA A 304 17.99 -2.71 14.49
C ALA A 304 16.68 -3.44 14.83
N GLU A 305 16.00 -2.98 15.88
CA GLU A 305 14.66 -3.42 16.23
C GLU A 305 13.62 -2.68 15.39
N LEU A 306 12.78 -3.45 14.69
CA LEU A 306 11.72 -2.92 13.85
C LEU A 306 10.41 -2.87 14.61
N TYR A 307 9.77 -1.70 14.63
CA TYR A 307 8.45 -1.47 15.20
C TYR A 307 7.45 -1.14 14.11
N GLU A 308 6.19 -1.57 14.27
CA GLU A 308 5.09 -1.34 13.33
C GLU A 308 4.05 -0.39 13.96
N VAL A 309 3.46 0.48 13.14
CA VAL A 309 2.28 1.25 13.54
C VAL A 309 1.04 0.39 13.43
N ASP A 310 0.23 0.37 14.49
CA ASP A 310 -1.02 -0.41 14.51
C ASP A 310 -1.99 0.01 13.40
N TYR A 311 -2.61 -0.99 12.78
CA TYR A 311 -3.66 -0.82 11.77
C TYR A 311 -5.05 -1.18 12.32
N ALA A 312 -5.10 -1.91 13.43
CA ALA A 312 -6.31 -2.36 14.10
C ALA A 312 -6.20 -2.10 15.60
N ASP A 313 -7.31 -1.79 16.25
CA ASP A 313 -7.34 -1.62 17.71
C ASP A 313 -7.42 -2.98 18.43
N GLN A 314 -7.62 -2.96 19.76
CA GLN A 314 -7.64 -4.16 20.59
C GLN A 314 -8.76 -5.14 20.23
N ASP A 315 -9.85 -4.63 19.64
CA ASP A 315 -11.00 -5.43 19.20
C ASP A 315 -10.78 -5.98 17.77
N GLY A 316 -9.67 -5.62 17.12
CA GLY A 316 -9.35 -5.99 15.75
C GLY A 316 -10.02 -5.09 14.71
N ASP A 317 -10.68 -4.00 15.12
CA ASP A 317 -11.36 -3.08 14.23
C ASP A 317 -10.34 -2.13 13.56
N PRO A 318 -10.52 -1.80 12.27
CA PRO A 318 -9.62 -0.89 11.57
C PRO A 318 -9.52 0.48 12.24
N ILE A 319 -8.29 0.95 12.44
CA ILE A 319 -8.01 2.27 13.01
C ILE A 319 -8.09 3.34 11.91
N SER A 320 -8.74 4.47 12.20
CA SER A 320 -8.79 5.61 11.27
C SER A 320 -7.39 6.18 10.97
N GLY A 321 -7.20 6.78 9.79
CA GLY A 321 -5.92 7.37 9.39
C GLY A 321 -5.37 8.36 10.42
N GLU A 322 -6.23 9.21 11.01
CA GLU A 322 -5.84 10.15 12.07
C GLU A 322 -5.31 9.46 13.34
N ARG A 323 -5.95 8.36 13.78
CA ARG A 323 -5.49 7.59 14.94
C ARG A 323 -4.17 6.85 14.64
N ARG A 324 -3.99 6.32 13.43
CA ARG A 324 -2.70 5.71 13.00
C ARG A 324 -1.56 6.73 12.99
N VAL A 325 -1.85 7.95 12.56
CA VAL A 325 -0.93 9.10 12.63
C VAL A 325 -0.51 9.42 14.07
N ARG A 326 -1.48 9.48 14.99
CA ARG A 326 -1.20 9.71 16.43
C ARG A 326 -0.35 8.57 17.02
N ALA A 327 -0.63 7.33 16.65
CA ALA A 327 0.17 6.16 17.05
C ALA A 327 1.61 6.25 16.52
N PHE A 328 1.81 6.66 15.26
CA PHE A 328 3.14 6.92 14.71
C PHE A 328 3.90 8.01 15.50
N ASN A 329 3.25 9.13 15.82
CA ASN A 329 3.86 10.19 16.63
C ASN A 329 4.27 9.72 18.02
N LEU A 330 3.41 8.91 18.65
CA LEU A 330 3.72 8.32 19.95
C LEU A 330 4.94 7.39 19.84
N GLY A 331 4.95 6.48 18.85
CA GLY A 331 6.06 5.57 18.59
C GLY A 331 7.38 6.31 18.35
N GLN A 332 7.36 7.36 17.51
CA GLN A 332 8.53 8.21 17.26
C GLN A 332 9.12 8.79 18.54
N ARG A 333 8.28 9.29 19.46
CA ARG A 333 8.76 9.88 20.72
C ARG A 333 9.25 8.84 21.71
N LEU A 334 8.52 7.73 21.87
CA LEU A 334 8.90 6.66 22.78
C LEU A 334 10.22 5.99 22.36
N LEU A 335 10.44 5.85 21.06
CA LEU A 335 11.64 5.24 20.49
C LEU A 335 12.82 6.22 20.34
N ALA A 336 12.63 7.52 20.56
CA ALA A 336 13.65 8.55 20.33
C ALA A 336 14.94 8.36 21.17
N ARG A 337 14.83 7.61 22.28
CA ARG A 337 15.97 7.29 23.16
C ARG A 337 16.56 5.91 22.91
N CYS A 338 15.97 5.11 22.03
CA CYS A 338 16.45 3.79 21.67
C CYS A 338 17.56 3.92 20.62
N ASP A 339 18.72 3.31 20.85
CA ASP A 339 19.88 3.46 19.96
C ASP A 339 19.69 2.82 18.59
N ASN A 340 18.94 1.73 18.53
CA ASN A 340 18.81 0.90 17.32
C ASN A 340 17.33 0.58 17.01
N ALA A 341 16.48 1.60 16.91
CA ALA A 341 15.07 1.43 16.57
C ALA A 341 14.75 1.93 15.15
N LEU A 342 13.86 1.23 14.45
CA LEU A 342 13.25 1.66 13.19
C LEU A 342 11.74 1.58 13.32
N LEU A 343 11.02 2.53 12.71
CA LEU A 343 9.55 2.54 12.73
C LEU A 343 8.98 2.38 11.32
N VAL A 344 8.11 1.40 11.14
CA VAL A 344 7.39 1.11 9.89
C VAL A 344 5.98 1.64 9.95
N PHE A 345 5.61 2.44 8.95
CA PHE A 345 4.24 2.80 8.65
C PHE A 345 3.82 2.08 7.37
N ASP A 346 2.95 1.08 7.49
CA ASP A 346 2.41 0.33 6.35
C ASP A 346 1.10 0.94 5.81
N GLU A 347 0.78 0.71 4.54
CA GLU A 347 -0.43 1.23 3.87
C GLU A 347 -0.64 2.74 4.05
N VAL A 348 0.44 3.51 3.82
CA VAL A 348 0.42 4.95 4.08
C VAL A 348 -0.61 5.66 3.19
N GLU A 349 -0.96 5.11 2.01
CA GLU A 349 -1.96 5.69 1.12
C GLU A 349 -3.29 6.02 1.80
N ASP A 350 -3.69 5.32 2.86
CA ASP A 350 -4.91 5.61 3.62
C ASP A 350 -4.87 6.94 4.39
N VAL A 351 -3.67 7.43 4.70
CA VAL A 351 -3.44 8.74 5.34
C VAL A 351 -3.22 9.83 4.29
N PHE A 352 -2.64 9.48 3.15
CA PHE A 352 -2.17 10.44 2.14
C PHE A 352 -3.15 10.71 0.98
N LYS A 353 -4.35 10.09 0.96
CA LYS A 353 -5.32 10.23 -0.14
C LYS A 353 -5.55 11.69 -0.52
N ARG A 354 -5.55 11.97 -1.84
CA ARG A 354 -5.99 13.24 -2.40
C ARG A 354 -7.38 13.57 -1.88
N SER A 355 -7.50 14.66 -1.12
CA SER A 355 -8.79 15.30 -0.85
C SER A 355 -9.52 15.46 -2.18
N ALA A 356 -10.76 14.94 -2.28
CA ALA A 356 -11.59 15.19 -3.45
C ALA A 356 -11.70 16.73 -3.68
N PRO A 357 -11.95 17.19 -4.92
CA PRO A 357 -12.18 18.60 -5.15
C PRO A 357 -13.29 19.12 -4.22
N ALA A 358 -13.01 20.19 -3.48
CA ALA A 358 -13.88 20.75 -2.42
C ALA A 358 -15.32 21.10 -2.85
N TRP A 359 -15.66 21.00 -4.13
CA TRP A 359 -16.99 21.27 -4.67
C TRP A 359 -17.92 20.04 -4.71
N LEU A 360 -17.44 18.83 -4.35
CA LEU A 360 -18.22 17.58 -4.42
C LEU A 360 -18.82 17.12 -3.08
N PHE A 361 -18.37 17.65 -1.94
CA PHE A 361 -18.90 17.31 -0.61
C PHE A 361 -18.99 18.57 0.25
N ASP A 362 -20.20 18.84 0.76
CA ASP A 362 -20.48 19.86 1.77
C ASP A 362 -20.34 19.17 3.15
N ASP A 363 -19.68 19.83 4.10
CA ASP A 363 -19.35 19.41 5.48
C ASP A 363 -18.34 18.26 5.70
N ASP A 364 -17.04 18.60 5.89
CA ASP A 364 -16.13 18.20 7.01
C ASP A 364 -14.63 18.55 6.72
N ASP A 365 -14.36 19.74 6.16
CA ASP A 365 -13.06 20.11 5.55
C ASP A 365 -11.97 20.54 6.57
N ASP A 366 -12.31 20.73 7.85
CA ASP A 366 -11.33 21.13 8.89
C ASP A 366 -10.39 19.98 9.30
N ARG A 367 -10.81 18.71 9.14
CA ARG A 367 -9.98 17.52 9.46
C ARG A 367 -8.89 17.27 8.42
N ALA A 368 -9.12 17.65 7.16
CA ALA A 368 -8.15 17.46 6.08
C ALA A 368 -6.94 18.41 6.18
N ILE A 369 -7.09 19.57 6.83
CA ILE A 369 -6.03 20.59 6.99
C ILE A 369 -5.01 20.16 8.05
N VAL A 370 -5.46 19.55 9.16
CA VAL A 370 -4.59 19.06 10.25
C VAL A 370 -3.64 17.96 9.75
N GLY A 371 -4.13 17.07 8.87
CA GLY A 371 -3.32 16.01 8.26
C GLY A 371 -2.14 16.54 7.45
N LYS A 372 -2.29 17.64 6.69
CA LYS A 372 -1.23 18.16 5.80
C LYS A 372 -0.08 18.81 6.55
N ALA A 373 -0.39 19.65 7.54
CA ALA A 373 0.62 20.31 8.37
C ALA A 373 1.38 19.29 9.23
N TRP A 374 0.68 18.26 9.73
CA TRP A 374 1.31 17.20 10.49
C TRP A 374 2.26 16.34 9.63
N ILE A 375 1.82 15.84 8.47
CA ILE A 375 2.65 14.99 7.58
C ILE A 375 3.98 15.69 7.31
N ASN A 376 3.91 16.98 7.01
CA ASN A 376 5.08 17.79 6.75
C ASN A 376 6.07 17.79 7.91
N ARG A 377 5.56 18.01 9.13
CA ARG A 377 6.37 18.02 10.34
C ARG A 377 6.93 16.65 10.69
N ALA A 378 6.16 15.58 10.46
CA ALA A 378 6.57 14.20 10.69
C ALA A 378 7.71 13.78 9.77
N LEU A 379 7.66 14.16 8.49
CA LEU A 379 8.73 13.89 7.52
C LEU A 379 9.99 14.77 7.75
N GLU A 380 9.88 15.91 8.43
CA GLU A 380 11.04 16.79 8.66
C GLU A 380 11.74 16.54 10.00
N ASN A 381 11.00 16.10 11.03
CA ASN A 381 11.49 16.08 12.42
C ASN A 381 11.29 14.74 13.11
N ASN A 382 11.11 13.64 12.38
CA ASN A 382 11.02 12.32 13.02
C ASN A 382 12.37 11.97 13.67
N PRO A 383 12.41 11.73 14.99
CA PRO A 383 13.65 11.42 15.70
C PRO A 383 14.19 10.03 15.36
N VAL A 384 13.32 9.08 15.00
CA VAL A 384 13.68 7.72 14.63
C VAL A 384 13.50 7.54 13.12
N PRO A 385 14.46 6.92 12.41
CA PRO A 385 14.32 6.67 10.99
C PRO A 385 13.05 5.86 10.68
N ALA A 386 12.28 6.36 9.71
CA ALA A 386 10.98 5.80 9.37
C ALA A 386 10.98 5.13 8.00
N LEU A 387 10.38 3.96 7.94
CA LEU A 387 10.12 3.19 6.72
C LEU A 387 8.64 3.35 6.35
N TRP A 388 8.38 3.90 5.18
CA TRP A 388 7.02 4.18 4.70
C TRP A 388 6.68 3.22 3.56
N LEU A 389 5.61 2.44 3.69
CA LEU A 389 5.24 1.45 2.69
C LEU A 389 3.93 1.85 2.02
N THR A 390 3.91 1.86 0.69
CA THR A 390 2.69 2.15 -0.08
C THR A 390 2.49 1.19 -1.25
N ASN A 391 1.24 0.91 -1.59
CA ASN A 391 0.91 0.17 -2.81
C ASN A 391 0.83 1.06 -4.06
N ASP A 392 0.58 2.35 -3.89
CA ASP A 392 0.42 3.30 -4.99
C ASP A 392 1.01 4.68 -4.65
N ALA A 393 2.24 4.93 -5.08
CA ALA A 393 2.89 6.21 -4.91
C ALA A 393 2.20 7.36 -5.67
N ASN A 394 1.41 7.07 -6.72
CA ASN A 394 0.71 8.11 -7.49
C ASN A 394 -0.48 8.70 -6.72
N SER A 395 -0.98 7.99 -5.72
CA SER A 395 -2.05 8.47 -4.83
C SER A 395 -1.57 9.61 -3.91
N MET A 396 -0.26 9.70 -3.66
CA MET A 396 0.34 10.68 -2.76
C MET A 396 0.62 12.03 -3.45
N ASN A 397 0.55 13.12 -2.67
CA ASN A 397 0.87 14.45 -3.18
C ASN A 397 2.38 14.58 -3.43
N SER A 398 2.76 15.16 -4.58
CA SER A 398 4.15 15.41 -4.96
C SER A 398 4.92 16.31 -3.98
N ALA A 399 4.22 17.13 -3.18
CA ALA A 399 4.83 17.90 -2.10
C ALA A 399 5.42 17.01 -0.99
N TYR A 400 4.80 15.86 -0.70
CA TYR A 400 5.30 14.89 0.28
C TYR A 400 6.40 14.02 -0.31
N LEU A 401 6.27 13.62 -1.57
CA LEU A 401 7.27 12.78 -2.25
C LEU A 401 8.68 13.39 -2.25
N ARG A 402 8.79 14.72 -2.26
CA ARG A 402 10.06 15.46 -2.22
C ARG A 402 10.78 15.43 -0.86
N ARG A 403 10.12 14.91 0.19
CA ARG A 403 10.62 14.91 1.57
C ARG A 403 11.09 13.54 2.04
N PHE A 404 11.00 12.53 1.18
CA PHE A 404 11.68 11.25 1.41
C PHE A 404 13.13 11.37 0.95
N ASP A 405 14.06 10.91 1.77
CA ASP A 405 15.50 10.95 1.45
C ASP A 405 15.85 9.96 0.35
N TYR A 406 15.15 8.82 0.33
CA TYR A 406 15.31 7.79 -0.69
C TYR A 406 13.99 7.06 -0.93
N ALA A 407 13.77 6.59 -2.15
CA ALA A 407 12.59 5.84 -2.53
C ALA A 407 12.96 4.61 -3.36
N ILE A 408 12.49 3.43 -2.93
CA ILE A 408 12.75 2.14 -3.56
C ILE A 408 11.48 1.65 -4.22
N ARG A 409 11.57 1.39 -5.53
CA ARG A 409 10.48 0.85 -6.33
C ARG A 409 10.55 -0.68 -6.34
N PHE A 410 9.50 -1.31 -5.83
CA PHE A 410 9.28 -2.75 -5.98
C PHE A 410 8.57 -3.00 -7.31
N ALA A 411 9.36 -3.25 -8.35
CA ALA A 411 8.87 -3.79 -9.60
C ALA A 411 8.48 -5.26 -9.45
N THR A 412 7.82 -5.82 -10.45
CA THR A 412 7.56 -7.25 -10.47
C THR A 412 8.89 -8.00 -10.58
N PRO A 413 9.22 -8.93 -9.67
CA PRO A 413 10.55 -9.50 -9.56
C PRO A 413 10.97 -10.21 -10.86
N PRO A 414 12.23 -10.10 -11.32
CA PRO A 414 12.72 -10.79 -12.52
C PRO A 414 12.53 -12.32 -12.45
N GLN A 415 12.53 -13.00 -13.60
CA GLN A 415 12.28 -14.44 -13.64
C GLN A 415 13.24 -15.25 -12.76
N ALA A 416 14.53 -14.93 -12.76
CA ALA A 416 15.52 -15.59 -11.91
C ALA A 416 15.18 -15.45 -10.41
N VAL A 417 14.74 -14.26 -10.00
CA VAL A 417 14.31 -14.00 -8.61
C VAL A 417 13.02 -14.76 -8.29
N ARG A 418 12.07 -14.83 -9.23
CA ARG A 418 10.83 -15.61 -9.05
C ARG A 418 11.10 -17.11 -8.88
N ILE A 419 12.12 -17.65 -9.55
CA ILE A 419 12.57 -19.05 -9.38
C ILE A 419 13.06 -19.24 -7.95
N GLU A 420 13.94 -18.38 -7.45
CA GLU A 420 14.47 -18.48 -6.07
C GLU A 420 13.37 -18.28 -5.02
N MET A 421 12.44 -17.33 -5.22
CA MET A 421 11.27 -17.15 -4.36
C MET A 421 10.38 -18.40 -4.35
N ALA A 422 10.13 -19.00 -5.52
CA ALA A 422 9.37 -20.24 -5.62
C ALA A 422 10.09 -21.39 -4.92
N ARG A 423 11.42 -21.50 -5.08
CA ARG A 423 12.24 -22.49 -4.38
C ARG A 423 12.16 -22.32 -2.87
N HIS A 424 12.30 -21.09 -2.37
CA HIS A 424 12.20 -20.79 -0.94
C HIS A 424 10.83 -21.15 -0.35
N HIS A 425 9.73 -20.69 -0.97
CA HIS A 425 8.39 -20.89 -0.40
C HIS A 425 7.84 -22.31 -0.59
N LEU A 426 8.19 -22.99 -1.69
CA LEU A 426 7.74 -24.36 -1.96
C LEU A 426 8.65 -25.41 -1.32
N GLY A 427 9.88 -25.06 -0.92
CA GLY A 427 10.80 -25.92 -0.19
C GLY A 427 11.02 -27.26 -0.88
N ASP A 428 10.78 -28.36 -0.17
CA ASP A 428 10.95 -29.74 -0.65
C ASP A 428 10.06 -30.08 -1.87
N TRP A 429 9.00 -29.30 -2.14
CA TRP A 429 8.12 -29.51 -3.31
C TRP A 429 8.55 -28.72 -4.54
N ALA A 430 9.54 -27.82 -4.41
CA ALA A 430 10.06 -26.99 -5.48
C ALA A 430 10.55 -27.83 -6.67
N GLY A 431 10.95 -29.08 -6.42
CA GLY A 431 11.22 -30.03 -7.49
C GLY A 431 12.43 -29.67 -8.33
N ASP A 432 12.28 -29.81 -9.64
CA ASP A 432 13.35 -29.66 -10.64
C ASP A 432 13.32 -28.23 -11.22
N ASP A 433 14.49 -27.70 -11.59
CA ASP A 433 14.65 -26.30 -12.05
C ASP A 433 13.75 -25.97 -13.26
N ASP A 434 13.46 -26.95 -14.12
CA ASP A 434 12.57 -26.79 -15.28
C ASP A 434 11.13 -26.45 -14.88
N TRP A 435 10.61 -27.07 -13.81
CA TRP A 435 9.25 -26.82 -13.34
C TRP A 435 9.15 -25.46 -12.64
N LEU A 436 10.18 -25.08 -11.87
CA LEU A 436 10.27 -23.74 -11.29
C LEU A 436 10.36 -22.66 -12.37
N ALA A 437 11.15 -22.90 -13.42
CA ALA A 437 11.23 -22.02 -14.56
C ALA A 437 9.86 -21.88 -15.24
N GLN A 438 9.08 -22.96 -15.36
CA GLN A 438 7.70 -22.92 -15.87
C GLN A 438 6.79 -22.07 -14.99
N ILE A 439 6.82 -22.24 -13.66
CA ILE A 439 6.02 -21.41 -12.74
C ILE A 439 6.43 -19.94 -12.84
N ALA A 440 7.72 -19.67 -12.90
CA ALA A 440 8.28 -18.33 -12.98
C ALA A 440 8.02 -17.63 -14.33
N THR A 441 7.52 -18.33 -15.36
CA THR A 441 7.04 -17.68 -16.60
C THR A 441 5.81 -16.79 -16.37
N ARG A 442 5.08 -17.00 -15.27
CA ARG A 442 3.97 -16.13 -14.88
C ARG A 442 4.52 -14.76 -14.49
N GLU A 443 4.32 -13.76 -15.36
CA GLU A 443 4.90 -12.43 -15.17
C GLU A 443 4.44 -11.75 -13.88
N HIS A 444 3.21 -11.97 -13.44
CA HIS A 444 2.62 -11.34 -12.25
C HIS A 444 2.72 -12.17 -10.97
N LEU A 445 3.57 -13.20 -10.97
CA LEU A 445 3.73 -14.06 -9.81
C LEU A 445 4.42 -13.30 -8.68
N VAL A 446 3.75 -13.23 -7.53
CA VAL A 446 4.25 -12.55 -6.32
C VAL A 446 4.47 -13.53 -5.17
N PRO A 447 5.40 -13.26 -4.23
CA PRO A 447 5.67 -14.09 -3.05
C PRO A 447 4.41 -14.53 -2.29
N ALA A 448 3.46 -13.63 -2.05
CA ALA A 448 2.22 -13.93 -1.33
C ALA A 448 1.37 -15.04 -2.00
N GLN A 449 1.43 -15.17 -3.34
CA GLN A 449 0.74 -16.24 -4.05
C GLN A 449 1.44 -17.60 -3.84
N LEU A 450 2.77 -17.60 -3.83
CA LEU A 450 3.58 -18.80 -3.57
C LEU A 450 3.39 -19.28 -2.13
N GLU A 451 3.34 -18.37 -1.16
CA GLU A 451 3.09 -18.72 0.24
C GLU A 451 1.70 -19.35 0.43
N ARG A 452 0.67 -18.77 -0.20
CA ARG A 452 -0.70 -19.34 -0.17
C ARG A 452 -0.75 -20.71 -0.85
N ALA A 453 -0.05 -20.89 -1.96
CA ALA A 453 0.05 -22.18 -2.63
C ALA A 453 0.77 -23.21 -1.75
N ALA A 454 1.88 -22.84 -1.11
CA ALA A 454 2.60 -23.69 -0.17
C ALA A 454 1.73 -24.07 1.05
N LYS A 455 0.93 -23.11 1.57
CA LYS A 455 -0.03 -23.37 2.65
C LYS A 455 -1.10 -24.38 2.22
N LEU A 456 -1.60 -24.29 0.99
CA LEU A 456 -2.56 -25.26 0.46
C LEU A 456 -1.96 -26.67 0.43
N VAL A 457 -0.73 -26.83 -0.06
CA VAL A 457 -0.04 -28.12 -0.07
C VAL A 457 0.19 -28.65 1.35
N ARG A 458 0.55 -27.79 2.31
CA ARG A 458 0.65 -28.21 3.72
C ARG A 458 -0.65 -28.76 4.30
N CYS A 459 -1.80 -28.18 3.91
CA CYS A 459 -3.09 -28.53 4.49
C CYS A 459 -3.83 -29.65 3.74
N ALA A 460 -3.65 -29.75 2.43
CA ALA A 460 -4.43 -30.63 1.55
C ALA A 460 -3.55 -31.48 0.61
N GLY A 461 -2.22 -31.32 0.69
CA GLY A 461 -1.28 -32.10 -0.07
C GLY A 461 -1.21 -33.55 0.40
N SER A 462 -0.70 -34.39 -0.46
CA SER A 462 -0.42 -35.79 -0.17
C SER A 462 1.10 -36.00 -0.09
N GLY A 463 1.57 -37.21 0.23
CA GLY A 463 2.98 -37.55 0.11
C GLY A 463 3.50 -37.60 -1.34
N ASP A 464 2.61 -37.53 -2.34
CA ASP A 464 2.98 -37.56 -3.75
C ASP A 464 3.35 -36.16 -4.27
N LEU A 465 4.58 -36.05 -4.78
CA LEU A 465 5.12 -34.83 -5.38
C LEU A 465 4.31 -34.39 -6.60
N SER A 466 3.79 -35.32 -7.41
CA SER A 466 3.07 -34.98 -8.63
C SER A 466 1.70 -34.34 -8.33
N ALA A 467 0.97 -34.92 -7.37
CA ALA A 467 -0.28 -34.36 -6.86
C ALA A 467 -0.08 -32.99 -6.19
N ASN A 468 1.00 -32.82 -5.42
CA ASN A 468 1.31 -31.54 -4.79
C ASN A 468 1.65 -30.45 -5.82
N ARG A 469 2.44 -30.78 -6.86
CA ARG A 469 2.73 -29.87 -7.97
C ARG A 469 1.43 -29.45 -8.69
N ALA A 470 0.50 -30.37 -8.91
CA ALA A 470 -0.79 -30.07 -9.51
C ALA A 470 -1.63 -29.10 -8.64
N LEU A 471 -1.65 -29.31 -7.33
CA LEU A 471 -2.32 -28.40 -6.37
C LEU A 471 -1.71 -27.00 -6.38
N VAL A 472 -0.38 -26.86 -6.43
CA VAL A 472 0.30 -25.57 -6.58
C VAL A 472 -0.13 -24.87 -7.86
N GLN A 473 -0.08 -25.56 -9.00
CA GLN A 473 -0.50 -24.98 -10.27
C GLN A 473 -1.96 -24.54 -10.25
N GLN A 474 -2.85 -25.37 -9.68
CA GLN A 474 -4.26 -25.03 -9.52
C GLN A 474 -4.45 -23.77 -8.65
N ALA A 475 -3.74 -23.66 -7.53
CA ALA A 475 -3.83 -22.49 -6.64
C ALA A 475 -3.40 -21.21 -7.35
N LEU A 476 -2.27 -21.26 -8.06
CA LEU A 476 -1.73 -20.12 -8.80
C LEU A 476 -2.66 -19.70 -9.95
N ASP A 477 -3.20 -20.66 -10.70
CA ASP A 477 -4.13 -20.39 -11.81
C ASP A 477 -5.46 -19.77 -11.33
N ARG A 478 -5.99 -20.26 -10.20
CA ARG A 478 -7.21 -19.68 -9.59
C ARG A 478 -6.95 -18.26 -9.09
N SER A 479 -5.79 -18.01 -8.47
CA SER A 479 -5.40 -16.67 -8.03
C SER A 479 -5.23 -15.71 -9.21
N ALA A 480 -4.55 -16.13 -10.28
CA ALA A 480 -4.37 -15.32 -11.48
C ALA A 480 -5.72 -14.95 -12.14
N THR A 481 -6.64 -15.91 -12.19
CA THR A 481 -8.00 -15.70 -12.72
C THR A 481 -8.77 -14.67 -11.89
N LEU A 482 -8.74 -14.79 -10.56
CA LEU A 482 -9.40 -13.85 -9.65
C LEU A 482 -8.86 -12.42 -9.82
N LEU A 483 -7.54 -12.29 -9.97
CA LEU A 483 -6.86 -11.01 -10.15
C LEU A 483 -6.97 -10.45 -11.57
N ARG A 484 -7.72 -11.10 -12.47
CA ARG A 484 -7.85 -10.74 -13.89
C ARG A 484 -6.50 -10.57 -14.58
N GLN A 485 -5.48 -11.28 -14.11
CA GLN A 485 -4.17 -11.27 -14.73
C GLN A 485 -4.33 -11.97 -16.09
N LYS A 486 -4.13 -11.22 -17.19
CA LYS A 486 -4.09 -11.82 -18.52
C LYS A 486 -3.07 -12.95 -18.44
N ARG A 487 -3.47 -14.18 -18.77
CA ARG A 487 -2.48 -15.22 -19.08
C ARG A 487 -1.57 -14.62 -20.14
N SER A 488 -0.27 -14.48 -19.87
CA SER A 488 0.69 -14.44 -20.97
C SER A 488 0.32 -15.64 -21.82
N PRO A 489 -0.10 -15.45 -23.10
CA PRO A 489 -0.59 -16.55 -23.90
C PRO A 489 0.44 -17.66 -23.77
N ALA A 490 -0.02 -18.83 -23.32
CA ALA A 490 0.84 -19.99 -23.14
C ALA A 490 1.75 -20.05 -24.35
N ARG A 491 3.08 -20.12 -24.12
CA ARG A 491 4.11 -20.11 -25.17
C ARG A 491 3.51 -20.76 -26.40
N ASN A 492 3.13 -19.96 -27.40
CA ASN A 492 2.75 -20.50 -28.69
C ASN A 492 4.09 -20.93 -29.28
N ILE A 493 4.61 -22.05 -28.79
CA ILE A 493 5.66 -22.80 -29.46
C ILE A 493 5.00 -23.09 -30.79
N VAL A 494 5.40 -22.34 -31.80
CA VAL A 494 5.04 -22.70 -33.16
C VAL A 494 5.62 -24.12 -33.30
N PRO A 495 4.80 -25.15 -33.56
CA PRO A 495 5.28 -26.54 -33.60
C PRO A 495 6.39 -26.75 -34.64
N THR A 496 6.45 -25.85 -35.62
CA THR A 496 7.54 -25.71 -36.58
C THR A 496 8.73 -25.03 -35.90
N GLY A 497 9.87 -25.72 -35.76
CA GLY A 497 11.10 -25.08 -35.28
C GLY A 497 11.38 -23.80 -36.08
N TYR A 498 11.47 -22.66 -35.41
CA TYR A 498 11.75 -21.39 -36.07
C TYR A 498 13.17 -21.43 -36.65
N ASP A 499 13.27 -21.32 -37.97
CA ASP A 499 14.53 -21.39 -38.69
C ASP A 499 14.72 -20.14 -39.56
N LEU A 500 15.84 -19.44 -39.32
CA LEU A 500 16.23 -18.23 -40.06
C LEU A 500 16.31 -18.46 -41.57
N ARG A 501 16.49 -19.70 -42.04
CA ARG A 501 16.49 -20.07 -43.47
C ARG A 501 15.18 -19.75 -44.18
N PHE A 502 14.06 -19.68 -43.45
CA PHE A 502 12.74 -19.37 -44.00
C PHE A 502 12.35 -17.89 -43.85
N LEU A 503 13.29 -17.06 -43.39
CA LEU A 503 13.13 -15.61 -43.34
C LEU A 503 13.50 -15.01 -44.71
N ASN A 504 12.62 -14.20 -45.30
CA ASN A 504 12.98 -13.36 -46.44
C ASN A 504 13.00 -11.90 -45.99
N VAL A 505 14.20 -11.41 -45.67
CA VAL A 505 14.44 -10.02 -45.27
C VAL A 505 15.50 -9.35 -46.14
N ASP A 506 15.47 -8.03 -46.17
CA ASP A 506 16.40 -7.18 -46.92
C ASP A 506 17.73 -6.90 -46.21
N GLN A 507 17.91 -7.39 -44.98
CA GLN A 507 19.12 -7.25 -44.17
C GLN A 507 19.84 -8.58 -43.95
N ASP A 508 21.17 -8.50 -43.73
CA ASP A 508 21.99 -9.65 -43.36
C ASP A 508 21.80 -10.00 -41.87
N MET A 509 20.93 -10.97 -41.61
CA MET A 509 20.56 -11.38 -40.25
C MET A 509 21.72 -11.93 -39.42
N PRO A 510 22.56 -12.85 -39.92
CA PRO A 510 23.76 -13.28 -39.18
C PRO A 510 24.65 -12.12 -38.74
N LYS A 511 24.88 -11.15 -39.64
CA LYS A 511 25.70 -9.96 -39.32
C LYS A 511 25.03 -9.07 -38.28
N LEU A 512 23.71 -8.87 -38.37
CA LEU A 512 22.95 -8.08 -37.40
C LEU A 512 22.97 -8.73 -36.00
N LEU A 513 22.72 -10.03 -35.91
CA LEU A 513 22.76 -10.78 -34.65
C LEU A 513 24.15 -10.73 -34.01
N ALA A 514 25.21 -10.88 -34.81
CA ALA A 514 26.59 -10.72 -34.31
C ALA A 514 26.89 -9.32 -33.78
N ALA A 515 26.32 -8.27 -34.40
CA ALA A 515 26.43 -6.90 -33.91
C ALA A 515 25.67 -6.70 -32.59
N LEU A 516 24.44 -7.22 -32.50
CA LEU A 516 23.61 -7.16 -31.28
C LEU A 516 24.25 -7.90 -30.11
N ARG A 517 24.91 -9.06 -30.34
CA ARG A 517 25.67 -9.76 -29.27
C ARG A 517 26.81 -8.91 -28.71
N ARG A 518 27.43 -8.05 -29.53
CA ARG A 518 28.51 -7.15 -29.09
C ARG A 518 27.99 -5.87 -28.44
N ARG A 519 26.86 -5.37 -28.90
CA ARG A 519 26.19 -4.16 -28.40
C ARG A 519 24.68 -4.39 -28.41
N PRO A 520 24.08 -4.79 -27.27
CA PRO A 520 22.66 -5.13 -27.19
C PRO A 520 21.79 -3.87 -27.07
N HIS A 521 21.95 -2.95 -28.02
CA HIS A 521 21.18 -1.71 -28.13
C HIS A 521 20.76 -1.50 -29.58
N GLY A 522 19.51 -1.09 -29.80
CA GLY A 522 19.03 -0.77 -31.13
C GLY A 522 17.52 -0.58 -31.21
N ILE A 523 17.12 0.32 -32.10
CA ILE A 523 15.72 0.66 -32.38
C ILE A 523 15.40 0.11 -33.79
N PHE A 524 14.44 -0.79 -33.87
CA PHE A 524 14.09 -1.51 -35.08
C PHE A 524 12.61 -1.33 -35.45
N CYS A 525 12.35 -1.14 -36.73
CA CYS A 525 11.00 -1.24 -37.31
C CYS A 525 10.97 -2.46 -38.23
N PHE A 526 10.21 -3.48 -37.84
CA PHE A 526 9.97 -4.69 -38.63
C PHE A 526 8.67 -4.50 -39.40
N HIS A 527 8.75 -4.44 -40.73
CA HIS A 527 7.59 -4.18 -41.57
C HIS A 527 7.45 -5.18 -42.70
N GLY A 528 6.22 -5.51 -43.08
CA GLY A 528 5.95 -6.43 -44.18
C GLY A 528 4.62 -7.16 -44.02
N PRO A 529 4.25 -8.05 -44.96
CA PRO A 529 2.99 -8.78 -44.91
C PRO A 529 2.80 -9.58 -43.61
N ALA A 530 1.55 -9.82 -43.21
CA ALA A 530 1.23 -10.67 -42.07
C ALA A 530 1.73 -12.11 -42.28
N GLY A 531 2.18 -12.77 -41.20
CA GLY A 531 2.66 -14.15 -41.24
C GLY A 531 4.08 -14.35 -41.77
N THR A 532 4.86 -13.29 -41.99
CA THR A 532 6.26 -13.36 -42.47
C THR A 532 7.30 -13.62 -41.37
N GLY A 533 6.89 -13.74 -40.11
CA GLY A 533 7.79 -14.06 -38.99
C GLY A 533 8.39 -12.86 -38.24
N LYS A 534 7.78 -11.66 -38.33
CA LYS A 534 8.22 -10.44 -37.63
C LYS A 534 8.35 -10.64 -36.11
N SER A 535 7.27 -11.07 -35.46
CA SER A 535 7.22 -11.27 -34.01
C SER A 535 8.07 -12.46 -33.56
N GLU A 536 8.22 -13.48 -34.41
CA GLU A 536 9.12 -14.61 -34.17
C GLU A 536 10.60 -14.20 -34.21
N LEU A 537 11.00 -13.32 -35.13
CA LEU A 537 12.37 -12.82 -35.17
C LEU A 537 12.72 -12.04 -33.90
N ALA A 538 11.79 -11.21 -33.41
CA ALA A 538 11.99 -10.46 -32.18
C ALA A 538 12.22 -11.38 -30.98
N ARG A 539 11.49 -12.50 -30.92
CA ARG A 539 11.70 -13.55 -29.92
C ARG A 539 13.06 -14.22 -30.07
N HIS A 540 13.41 -14.63 -31.28
CA HIS A 540 14.71 -15.26 -31.55
C HIS A 540 15.87 -14.33 -31.16
N ILE A 541 15.77 -13.02 -31.37
CA ILE A 541 16.75 -12.03 -30.90
C ILE A 541 16.88 -12.06 -29.37
N ALA A 542 15.76 -12.10 -28.64
CA ALA A 542 15.79 -12.15 -27.18
C ALA A 542 16.41 -13.44 -26.64
N ASP A 543 16.03 -14.59 -27.21
CA ASP A 543 16.57 -15.91 -26.86
C ASP A 543 18.09 -15.97 -27.11
N GLU A 544 18.54 -15.48 -28.27
CA GLU A 544 19.95 -15.46 -28.67
C GLU A 544 20.82 -14.55 -27.79
N LEU A 545 20.21 -13.52 -27.19
CA LEU A 545 20.87 -12.60 -26.26
C LEU A 545 20.74 -13.02 -24.80
N GLY A 546 19.97 -14.06 -24.49
CA GLY A 546 19.64 -14.46 -23.11
C GLY A 546 18.86 -13.39 -22.34
N LYS A 547 18.11 -12.54 -23.04
CA LYS A 547 17.35 -11.42 -22.44
C LYS A 547 15.85 -11.74 -22.37
N PRO A 548 15.12 -11.27 -21.35
CA PRO A 548 13.66 -11.38 -21.33
C PRO A 548 13.02 -10.68 -22.54
N LEU A 549 11.91 -11.23 -23.05
CA LEU A 549 11.12 -10.59 -24.11
C LEU A 549 9.87 -9.94 -23.51
N LEU A 550 9.75 -8.62 -23.62
CA LEU A 550 8.57 -7.87 -23.19
C LEU A 550 7.74 -7.50 -24.43
N VAL A 551 6.61 -8.18 -24.64
CA VAL A 551 5.71 -7.89 -25.77
C VAL A 551 4.50 -7.10 -25.28
N LYS A 552 4.28 -5.92 -25.85
CA LYS A 552 3.06 -5.12 -25.69
C LYS A 552 2.38 -4.99 -27.02
N ARG A 553 1.06 -5.23 -27.07
CA ARG A 553 0.29 -4.80 -28.24
C ARG A 553 0.02 -3.33 -28.09
N ALA A 554 0.06 -2.61 -29.19
CA ALA A 554 -0.41 -1.24 -29.23
C ALA A 554 -1.78 -1.07 -28.55
N SER A 555 -2.76 -1.93 -28.86
CA SER A 555 -4.10 -1.89 -28.24
C SER A 555 -4.11 -2.01 -26.71
N ASP A 556 -3.07 -2.56 -26.07
CA ASP A 556 -2.96 -2.63 -24.61
C ASP A 556 -2.62 -1.28 -23.97
N LEU A 557 -2.13 -0.30 -24.75
CA LEU A 557 -1.70 1.02 -24.28
C LEU A 557 -2.77 2.11 -24.47
N LEU A 558 -3.88 1.80 -25.15
CA LEU A 558 -4.95 2.77 -25.41
C LEU A 558 -5.89 2.85 -24.20
N GLY A 559 -5.85 3.97 -23.48
CA GLY A 559 -6.76 4.30 -22.39
C GLY A 559 -7.93 5.16 -22.85
N MET A 560 -9.05 5.12 -22.12
CA MET A 560 -10.24 5.94 -22.39
C MET A 560 -10.05 7.42 -22.01
N TYR A 561 -9.00 7.75 -21.23
CA TYR A 561 -8.75 9.08 -20.68
C TYR A 561 -7.44 9.67 -21.20
N VAL A 562 -7.48 10.95 -21.58
CA VAL A 562 -6.30 11.72 -22.02
C VAL A 562 -5.24 11.74 -20.90
N GLY A 563 -3.97 11.45 -21.22
CA GLY A 563 -2.87 11.36 -20.25
C GLY A 563 -2.52 9.95 -19.76
N GLN A 564 -3.49 9.03 -19.72
CA GLN A 564 -3.23 7.66 -19.24
C GLN A 564 -2.35 6.86 -20.20
N THR A 565 -2.55 7.02 -21.51
CA THR A 565 -1.73 6.33 -22.52
C THR A 565 -0.27 6.78 -22.50
N GLU A 566 -0.01 8.07 -22.27
CA GLU A 566 1.36 8.59 -22.16
C GLU A 566 2.09 7.98 -20.94
N GLN A 567 1.40 7.92 -19.80
CA GLN A 567 1.92 7.23 -18.60
C GLN A 567 2.18 5.74 -18.85
N GLN A 568 1.30 5.07 -19.58
CA GLN A 568 1.47 3.66 -19.93
C GLN A 568 2.64 3.42 -20.89
N ILE A 569 2.87 4.33 -21.85
CA ILE A 569 4.03 4.30 -22.75
C ILE A 569 5.32 4.46 -21.92
N ALA A 570 5.41 5.49 -21.07
CA ALA A 570 6.57 5.69 -20.22
C ALA A 570 6.84 4.48 -19.30
N ALA A 571 5.78 3.96 -18.66
CA ALA A 571 5.88 2.78 -17.81
C ALA A 571 6.33 1.52 -18.56
N MET A 572 5.95 1.36 -19.83
CA MET A 572 6.39 0.25 -20.67
C MET A 572 7.91 0.30 -20.91
N PHE A 573 8.47 1.47 -21.24
CA PHE A 573 9.92 1.62 -21.43
C PHE A 573 10.70 1.50 -20.12
N ASP A 574 10.16 2.00 -19.02
CA ASP A 574 10.75 1.84 -17.69
C ASP A 574 10.79 0.36 -17.28
N ASP A 575 9.71 -0.39 -17.49
CA ASP A 575 9.63 -1.83 -17.20
C ASP A 575 10.64 -2.62 -18.06
N ALA A 576 10.81 -2.25 -19.33
CA ALA A 576 11.83 -2.84 -20.19
C ALA A 576 13.26 -2.55 -19.70
N ARG A 577 13.55 -1.31 -19.26
CA ARG A 577 14.85 -0.92 -18.68
C ARG A 577 15.15 -1.71 -17.40
N GLN A 578 14.19 -1.80 -16.50
CA GLN A 578 14.35 -2.50 -15.22
C GLN A 578 14.61 -3.99 -15.38
N ARG A 579 14.00 -4.62 -16.40
CA ARG A 579 14.16 -6.05 -16.68
C ARG A 579 15.34 -6.38 -17.61
N ASP A 580 16.08 -5.38 -18.10
CA ASP A 580 17.02 -5.50 -19.22
C ASP A 580 16.43 -6.33 -20.40
N ALA A 581 15.18 -6.02 -20.76
CA ALA A 581 14.38 -6.80 -21.70
C ALA A 581 14.45 -6.27 -23.14
N VAL A 582 14.28 -7.17 -24.11
CA VAL A 582 13.95 -6.80 -25.49
C VAL A 582 12.48 -6.39 -25.52
N LEU A 583 12.23 -5.10 -25.81
CA LEU A 583 10.89 -4.54 -25.86
C LEU A 583 10.31 -4.63 -27.27
N VAL A 584 9.16 -5.29 -27.40
CA VAL A 584 8.42 -5.42 -28.65
C VAL A 584 7.08 -4.69 -28.55
N LEU A 585 6.86 -3.73 -29.44
CA LEU A 585 5.56 -3.13 -29.68
C LEU A 585 4.94 -3.76 -30.92
N ASP A 586 4.01 -4.70 -30.72
CA ASP A 586 3.32 -5.41 -31.79
C ASP A 586 2.13 -4.59 -32.29
N GLU A 587 1.87 -4.61 -33.61
CA GLU A 587 0.77 -3.85 -34.25
C GLU A 587 0.87 -2.32 -34.03
N ALA A 588 2.11 -1.80 -34.13
CA ALA A 588 2.40 -0.38 -33.95
C ALA A 588 1.74 0.53 -34.99
N ASP A 589 1.22 -0.03 -36.09
CA ASP A 589 0.42 0.67 -37.10
C ASP A 589 -0.90 1.23 -36.57
N SER A 590 -1.38 0.78 -35.42
CA SER A 590 -2.52 1.41 -34.73
C SER A 590 -2.14 2.70 -33.98
N PHE A 591 -0.88 2.88 -33.56
CA PHE A 591 -0.39 4.11 -32.93
C PHE A 591 0.14 5.11 -33.94
N LEU A 592 0.90 4.62 -34.92
CA LEU A 592 1.73 5.45 -35.79
C LEU A 592 1.02 5.87 -37.09
N ARG A 593 -0.32 5.90 -37.12
CA ARG A 593 -1.07 6.31 -38.32
C ARG A 593 -0.76 7.75 -38.72
N ASP A 594 -0.88 8.06 -40.02
CA ASP A 594 -0.58 9.37 -40.58
C ASP A 594 -1.27 10.49 -39.79
N ARG A 595 -0.47 11.40 -39.21
CA ARG A 595 -0.88 12.57 -38.43
C ARG A 595 -1.89 13.46 -39.16
N ARG A 596 -1.95 13.40 -40.49
CA ARG A 596 -2.92 14.14 -41.32
C ARG A 596 -4.34 13.56 -41.25
N SER A 597 -4.47 12.29 -40.87
CA SER A 597 -5.74 11.59 -40.65
C SER A 597 -6.18 11.59 -39.19
N ALA A 598 -5.34 12.09 -38.28
CA ALA A 598 -5.66 12.20 -36.86
C ALA A 598 -6.79 13.22 -36.65
N GLN A 599 -7.92 12.77 -36.10
CA GLN A 599 -9.08 13.63 -35.86
C GLN A 599 -8.98 14.39 -34.53
N GLN A 600 -8.06 13.98 -33.65
CA GLN A 600 -7.98 14.47 -32.28
C GLN A 600 -6.55 14.81 -31.88
N SER A 601 -6.37 15.86 -31.07
CA SER A 601 -5.06 16.34 -30.63
C SER A 601 -4.29 15.35 -29.75
N TRP A 602 -5.00 14.47 -29.03
CA TRP A 602 -4.41 13.48 -28.13
C TRP A 602 -3.68 12.34 -28.87
N GLU A 603 -4.03 12.03 -30.12
CA GLU A 603 -3.33 11.01 -30.92
C GLU A 603 -1.89 11.47 -31.23
N VAL A 604 -1.69 12.78 -31.38
CA VAL A 604 -0.38 13.39 -31.68
C VAL A 604 0.53 13.38 -30.45
N THR A 605 -0.01 13.61 -29.25
CA THR A 605 0.78 13.64 -28.01
C THR A 605 1.30 12.24 -27.65
N GLN A 606 0.47 11.21 -27.81
CA GLN A 606 0.85 9.81 -27.57
C GLN A 606 1.98 9.34 -28.50
N VAL A 607 1.92 9.68 -29.80
CA VAL A 607 2.99 9.35 -30.74
C VAL A 607 4.29 10.08 -30.39
N ASN A 608 4.22 11.34 -29.99
CA ASN A 608 5.41 12.09 -29.59
C ASN A 608 6.04 11.52 -28.32
N GLU A 609 5.24 11.08 -27.34
CA GLU A 609 5.75 10.41 -26.13
C GLU A 609 6.45 9.10 -26.49
N LEU A 610 5.84 8.27 -27.34
CA LEU A 610 6.47 7.03 -27.84
C LEU A 610 7.83 7.30 -28.48
N LEU A 611 7.92 8.29 -29.37
CA LEU A 611 9.18 8.65 -30.03
C LEU A 611 10.24 9.18 -29.04
N THR A 612 9.81 9.97 -28.05
CA THR A 612 10.70 10.52 -27.02
C THR A 612 11.28 9.40 -26.16
N GLN A 613 10.44 8.47 -25.71
CA GLN A 613 10.87 7.32 -24.92
C GLN A 613 11.78 6.38 -25.74
N MET A 614 11.48 6.17 -27.02
CA MET A 614 12.35 5.38 -27.91
C MET A 614 13.75 5.98 -28.01
N GLU A 615 13.88 7.31 -28.15
CA GLU A 615 15.18 7.98 -28.25
C GLU A 615 16.00 7.92 -26.96
N ALA A 616 15.34 7.93 -25.81
CA ALA A 616 15.97 7.81 -24.51
C ALA A 616 16.21 6.35 -24.06
N PHE A 617 15.75 5.36 -24.81
CA PHE A 617 15.81 3.96 -24.40
C PHE A 617 17.16 3.32 -24.74
N ASP A 618 17.98 3.11 -23.72
CA ASP A 618 19.25 2.40 -23.79
C ASP A 618 19.06 0.87 -23.81
N GLY A 619 18.28 0.35 -24.76
CA GLY A 619 17.98 -1.09 -24.90
C GLY A 619 17.66 -1.51 -26.33
N ILE A 620 17.03 -2.68 -26.49
CA ILE A 620 16.55 -3.17 -27.80
C ILE A 620 15.05 -2.94 -27.88
N PHE A 621 14.63 -2.04 -28.76
CA PHE A 621 13.22 -1.77 -29.07
C PHE A 621 12.89 -2.23 -30.48
N ILE A 622 11.82 -3.00 -30.62
CA ILE A 622 11.34 -3.54 -31.89
C ILE A 622 9.86 -3.19 -32.05
N ALA A 623 9.52 -2.35 -33.03
CA ALA A 623 8.14 -2.14 -33.45
C ALA A 623 7.81 -3.04 -34.64
N THR A 624 6.68 -3.74 -34.61
CA THR A 624 6.18 -4.49 -35.78
C THR A 624 5.02 -3.74 -36.43
N THR A 625 4.97 -3.77 -37.77
CA THR A 625 3.88 -3.17 -38.54
C THR A 625 3.57 -3.99 -39.79
N ASN A 626 2.29 -4.10 -40.13
CA ASN A 626 1.86 -4.66 -41.42
C ASN A 626 1.68 -3.58 -42.49
N LEU A 627 1.56 -2.31 -42.08
CA LEU A 627 1.19 -1.18 -42.92
C LEU A 627 2.27 -0.09 -42.88
N MET A 628 3.41 -0.35 -43.53
CA MET A 628 4.51 0.63 -43.59
C MET A 628 4.07 1.94 -44.28
N GLU A 629 3.18 1.84 -45.27
CA GLU A 629 2.71 2.98 -46.07
C GLU A 629 1.79 3.94 -45.29
N SER A 630 1.17 3.48 -44.19
CA SER A 630 0.30 4.33 -43.36
C SER A 630 1.06 5.05 -42.25
N LEU A 631 2.37 4.81 -42.11
CA LEU A 631 3.20 5.44 -41.09
C LEU A 631 3.61 6.85 -41.48
N ASP A 632 3.57 7.79 -40.54
CA ASP A 632 4.00 9.16 -40.80
C ASP A 632 5.52 9.25 -41.02
N ALA A 633 5.91 10.13 -41.95
CA ALA A 633 7.32 10.29 -42.34
C ALA A 633 8.23 10.76 -41.18
N ALA A 634 7.68 11.43 -40.17
CA ALA A 634 8.44 11.89 -39.00
C ALA A 634 8.84 10.72 -38.09
N SER A 635 7.91 9.82 -37.78
CA SER A 635 8.21 8.60 -37.00
C SER A 635 9.21 7.70 -37.72
N LEU A 636 9.05 7.53 -39.04
CA LEU A 636 10.00 6.75 -39.84
C LEU A 636 11.45 7.27 -39.78
N ARG A 637 11.68 8.57 -39.58
CA ARG A 637 13.04 9.11 -39.43
C ARG A 637 13.70 8.73 -38.10
N ARG A 638 12.91 8.42 -37.07
CA ARG A 638 13.40 8.05 -35.73
C ARG A 638 13.69 6.56 -35.58
N PHE A 639 13.33 5.73 -36.56
CA PHE A 639 13.77 4.33 -36.66
C PHE A 639 15.07 4.25 -37.50
N PRO A 640 16.24 3.99 -36.87
CA PRO A 640 17.51 3.83 -37.59
C PRO A 640 17.50 2.59 -38.48
N TRP A 641 16.94 1.48 -37.96
CA TRP A 641 16.87 0.21 -38.67
C TRP A 641 15.43 -0.07 -39.11
N LYS A 642 15.24 -0.20 -40.42
CA LYS A 642 13.97 -0.63 -41.04
C LYS A 642 14.25 -1.94 -41.74
N ILE A 643 13.66 -3.02 -41.23
CA ILE A 643 13.84 -4.36 -41.78
C ILE A 643 12.55 -4.74 -42.49
N ARG A 644 12.65 -4.93 -43.80
CA ARG A 644 11.53 -5.33 -44.64
C ARG A 644 11.47 -6.84 -44.71
N PHE A 645 10.33 -7.37 -44.31
CA PHE A 645 9.94 -8.76 -44.46
C PHE A 645 9.12 -8.92 -45.74
N ASP A 646 9.44 -9.94 -46.52
CA ASP A 646 8.78 -10.25 -47.77
C ASP A 646 8.30 -11.71 -47.79
N TYR A 647 7.52 -12.08 -48.80
CA TYR A 647 7.05 -13.45 -49.02
C TYR A 647 8.21 -14.41 -49.26
N LEU A 648 8.00 -15.71 -49.04
CA LEU A 648 9.07 -16.71 -49.22
C LEU A 648 9.65 -16.67 -50.63
N LYS A 649 10.98 -16.78 -50.75
CA LYS A 649 11.66 -16.97 -52.04
C LYS A 649 11.31 -18.35 -52.64
N PRO A 650 11.40 -18.55 -53.96
CA PRO A 650 11.06 -19.83 -54.59
C PRO A 650 11.73 -21.05 -53.93
N ASN A 651 13.04 -20.97 -53.63
CA ASN A 651 13.77 -22.02 -52.93
C ASN A 651 13.25 -22.26 -51.50
N GLN A 652 12.87 -21.21 -50.78
CA GLN A 652 12.33 -21.30 -49.42
C GLN A 652 10.92 -21.91 -49.39
N ARG A 653 10.06 -21.59 -50.38
CA ARG A 653 8.69 -22.14 -50.50
C ARG A 653 8.72 -23.67 -50.54
N TRP A 654 9.54 -24.21 -51.44
CA TRP A 654 9.67 -25.65 -51.60
C TRP A 654 10.30 -26.30 -50.36
N ALA A 655 11.37 -25.72 -49.83
CA ALA A 655 12.06 -26.27 -48.66
C ALA A 655 11.14 -26.31 -47.43
N LEU A 656 10.37 -25.25 -47.18
CA LEU A 656 9.43 -25.20 -46.06
C LEU A 656 8.26 -26.17 -46.26
N PHE A 657 7.72 -26.26 -47.48
CA PHE A 657 6.69 -27.25 -47.83
C PHE A 657 7.17 -28.68 -47.55
N ALA A 658 8.34 -29.05 -48.07
CA ALA A 658 8.88 -30.40 -47.93
C ALA A 658 9.19 -30.72 -46.46
N GLN A 659 9.78 -29.78 -45.71
CA GLN A 659 10.07 -29.97 -44.29
C GLN A 659 8.80 -30.26 -43.49
N GLU A 660 7.77 -29.42 -43.64
CA GLU A 660 6.54 -29.53 -42.85
C GLU A 660 5.68 -30.71 -43.28
N PHE A 661 5.63 -31.01 -44.57
CA PHE A 661 4.94 -32.19 -45.10
C PHE A 661 5.53 -33.49 -44.53
N VAL A 662 6.86 -33.60 -44.49
CA VAL A 662 7.55 -34.76 -43.90
C VAL A 662 7.37 -34.80 -42.39
N ARG A 663 7.39 -33.65 -41.71
CA ARG A 663 7.14 -33.56 -40.26
C ARG A 663 5.77 -34.11 -39.87
N LEU A 664 4.75 -33.90 -40.70
CA LEU A 664 3.40 -34.44 -40.53
C LEU A 664 3.25 -35.91 -40.98
N GLY A 665 4.34 -36.61 -41.31
CA GLY A 665 4.30 -38.02 -41.72
C GLY A 665 3.97 -38.26 -43.20
N GLY A 666 4.00 -37.20 -44.02
CA GLY A 666 3.71 -37.28 -45.45
C GLY A 666 4.74 -38.14 -46.23
N ALA A 667 4.26 -38.89 -47.22
CA ALA A 667 5.11 -39.77 -48.02
C ALA A 667 6.01 -38.99 -48.99
N VAL A 668 7.32 -38.96 -48.72
CA VAL A 668 8.36 -38.23 -49.48
C VAL A 668 8.27 -38.47 -51.00
N ALA A 669 7.98 -39.70 -51.44
CA ALA A 669 7.89 -40.03 -52.86
C ALA A 669 6.78 -39.27 -53.62
N THR A 670 5.76 -38.78 -52.89
CA THR A 670 4.57 -38.14 -53.49
C THR A 670 4.69 -36.63 -53.65
N MET A 671 5.68 -36.00 -52.98
CA MET A 671 5.75 -34.54 -52.91
C MET A 671 6.32 -33.90 -54.18
N GLU A 672 7.29 -34.53 -54.85
CA GLU A 672 8.04 -33.92 -55.97
C GLU A 672 7.12 -33.52 -57.14
N ALA A 673 6.02 -34.25 -57.35
CA ALA A 673 5.00 -33.95 -58.36
C ALA A 673 4.32 -32.58 -58.17
N TYR A 674 4.35 -32.02 -56.96
CA TYR A 674 3.71 -30.74 -56.61
C TYR A 674 4.69 -29.58 -56.50
N LYS A 675 5.98 -29.81 -56.76
CA LYS A 675 7.03 -28.78 -56.64
C LYS A 675 6.75 -27.55 -57.49
N GLU A 676 6.38 -27.73 -58.76
CA GLU A 676 6.04 -26.59 -59.63
C GLU A 676 4.81 -25.82 -59.12
N ALA A 677 3.81 -26.51 -58.58
CA ALA A 677 2.61 -25.88 -58.03
C ALA A 677 2.95 -25.03 -56.79
N VAL A 678 3.77 -25.57 -55.88
CA VAL A 678 4.24 -24.84 -54.68
C VAL A 678 5.12 -23.65 -55.06
N LEU A 679 5.98 -23.79 -56.07
CA LEU A 679 6.83 -22.70 -56.54
C LEU A 679 6.02 -21.51 -57.09
N ARG A 680 4.83 -21.75 -57.66
CA ARG A 680 3.92 -20.70 -58.16
C ARG A 680 3.16 -19.95 -57.07
N LEU A 681 3.27 -20.37 -55.80
CA LEU A 681 2.62 -19.68 -54.68
C LEU A 681 3.39 -18.41 -54.28
N ASP A 682 3.29 -17.37 -55.09
CA ASP A 682 4.15 -16.18 -54.99
C ASP A 682 3.99 -15.34 -53.72
N ARG A 683 2.87 -15.50 -53.00
CA ARG A 683 2.55 -14.79 -51.75
C ARG A 683 2.50 -15.71 -50.53
N LEU A 684 3.16 -16.86 -50.61
CA LEU A 684 3.25 -17.81 -49.51
C LEU A 684 4.11 -17.23 -48.38
N THR A 685 3.58 -17.28 -47.16
CA THR A 685 4.32 -16.91 -45.95
C THR A 685 4.49 -18.15 -45.04
N PRO A 686 5.48 -18.13 -44.13
CA PRO A 686 5.59 -19.16 -43.10
C PRO A 686 4.30 -19.31 -42.27
N GLY A 687 3.59 -18.20 -42.03
CA GLY A 687 2.31 -18.19 -41.32
C GLY A 687 1.22 -18.99 -42.02
N ASP A 688 1.13 -18.94 -43.36
CA ASP A 688 0.16 -19.76 -44.11
C ASP A 688 0.45 -21.25 -43.94
N VAL A 689 1.73 -21.62 -44.03
CA VAL A 689 2.17 -23.02 -43.83
C VAL A 689 1.85 -23.47 -42.41
N ALA A 690 2.18 -22.65 -41.41
CA ALA A 690 1.86 -22.95 -40.01
C ALA A 690 0.35 -23.07 -39.77
N ALA A 691 -0.49 -22.28 -40.44
CA ALA A 691 -1.93 -22.38 -40.34
C ALA A 691 -2.45 -23.73 -40.88
N VAL A 692 -2.00 -24.15 -42.06
CA VAL A 692 -2.38 -25.45 -42.64
C VAL A 692 -1.86 -26.60 -41.80
N VAL A 693 -0.63 -26.52 -41.30
CA VAL A 693 -0.06 -27.51 -40.38
C VAL A 693 -0.93 -27.69 -39.13
N ARG A 694 -1.34 -26.59 -38.48
CA ARG A 694 -2.21 -26.66 -37.29
C ARG A 694 -3.56 -27.31 -37.57
N GLN A 695 -4.09 -27.15 -38.79
CA GLN A 695 -5.33 -27.83 -39.18
C GLN A 695 -5.14 -29.35 -39.18
N TYR A 696 -4.02 -29.85 -39.74
CA TYR A 696 -3.71 -31.28 -39.75
C TYR A 696 -3.35 -31.84 -38.37
N GLU A 697 -2.60 -31.09 -37.56
CA GLU A 697 -2.32 -31.46 -36.17
C GLU A 697 -3.60 -31.53 -35.33
N LEU A 698 -4.57 -30.62 -35.56
CA LEU A 698 -5.87 -30.65 -34.88
C LEU A 698 -6.73 -31.86 -35.28
N TRP A 699 -6.62 -32.32 -36.53
CA TRP A 699 -7.36 -33.48 -37.01
C TRP A 699 -6.68 -34.81 -36.75
N ASP A 700 -5.43 -34.79 -36.31
CA ASP A 700 -4.61 -35.99 -36.16
C ASP A 700 -4.53 -36.80 -37.47
N GLU A 701 -4.42 -36.07 -38.59
CA GLU A 701 -4.41 -36.63 -39.95
C GLU A 701 -3.08 -36.41 -40.66
N VAL A 702 -2.61 -37.44 -41.37
CA VAL A 702 -1.44 -37.33 -42.24
C VAL A 702 -1.87 -36.73 -43.59
N PRO A 703 -1.32 -35.58 -44.02
CA PRO A 703 -1.70 -34.96 -45.28
C PRO A 703 -1.21 -35.77 -46.48
N THR A 704 -1.99 -35.78 -47.57
CA THR A 704 -1.48 -36.11 -48.91
C THR A 704 -0.84 -34.87 -49.54
N ALA A 705 0.18 -35.04 -50.39
CA ALA A 705 0.88 -33.90 -51.02
C ALA A 705 -0.07 -32.99 -51.81
N SER A 706 -1.07 -33.59 -52.48
CA SER A 706 -2.15 -32.88 -53.17
C SER A 706 -2.99 -32.01 -52.23
N ALA A 707 -3.47 -32.59 -51.12
CA ALA A 707 -4.33 -31.90 -50.17
C ALA A 707 -3.58 -30.76 -49.46
N PHE A 708 -2.32 -31.00 -49.08
CA PHE A 708 -1.48 -29.99 -48.46
C PHE A 708 -1.20 -28.81 -49.41
N CYS A 709 -0.79 -29.09 -50.65
CA CYS A 709 -0.54 -28.06 -51.66
C CYS A 709 -1.82 -27.26 -51.99
N ARG A 710 -2.97 -27.94 -52.13
CA ARG A 710 -4.25 -27.28 -52.41
C ARG A 710 -4.63 -26.31 -51.29
N ARG A 711 -4.46 -26.69 -50.03
CA ARG A 711 -4.79 -25.82 -48.89
C ARG A 711 -3.88 -24.61 -48.75
N LEU A 712 -2.59 -24.79 -49.03
CA LEU A 712 -1.68 -23.64 -49.11
C LEU A 712 -2.11 -22.68 -50.22
N ALA A 713 -2.59 -23.20 -51.36
CA ALA A 713 -3.12 -22.36 -52.42
C ALA A 713 -4.41 -21.63 -51.99
N GLU A 714 -5.30 -22.30 -51.25
CA GLU A 714 -6.52 -21.70 -50.67
C GLU A 714 -6.16 -20.55 -49.70
N GLU A 715 -5.19 -20.73 -48.79
CA GLU A 715 -4.72 -19.67 -47.88
C GLU A 715 -4.09 -18.48 -48.63
N VAL A 716 -3.27 -18.75 -49.64
CA VAL A 716 -2.64 -17.71 -50.47
C VAL A 716 -3.68 -16.92 -51.28
N ALA A 717 -4.79 -17.55 -51.67
CA ALA A 717 -5.87 -16.92 -52.43
C ALA A 717 -6.69 -15.92 -51.60
N LEU A 718 -6.79 -16.10 -50.27
CA LEU A 718 -7.51 -15.21 -49.37
C LEU A 718 -6.86 -13.82 -49.23
N LYS A 719 -5.61 -13.65 -49.68
CA LYS A 719 -4.86 -12.39 -49.55
C LYS A 719 -5.26 -11.38 -50.64
N PRO A 720 -5.55 -10.11 -50.28
CA PRO A 720 -5.94 -9.08 -51.24
C PRO A 720 -4.85 -8.86 -52.31
N PRO A 721 -5.22 -8.53 -53.56
CA PRO A 721 -4.25 -8.31 -54.64
C PRO A 721 -3.36 -7.10 -54.32
N SER A 722 -2.05 -7.22 -54.56
CA SER A 722 -1.08 -6.15 -54.27
C SER A 722 -1.32 -4.93 -55.16
N VAL A 723 -1.08 -3.72 -54.64
CA VAL A 723 -1.18 -2.45 -55.39
C VAL A 723 -0.22 -2.42 -56.60
N ALA A 724 0.86 -3.21 -56.58
CA ALA A 724 1.84 -3.31 -57.67
C ALA A 724 1.29 -3.99 -58.94
N SER A 725 0.27 -4.86 -58.86
CA SER A 725 -0.27 -5.56 -60.04
C SER A 725 -1.16 -4.69 -60.92
N LYS A 726 -1.66 -3.54 -60.42
CA LYS A 726 -2.50 -2.62 -61.20
C LYS A 726 -1.77 -1.97 -62.39
N ARG A 727 -0.44 -2.01 -62.45
CA ARG A 727 0.34 -1.43 -63.57
C ARG A 727 0.67 -2.41 -64.69
N SER A 728 0.61 -3.74 -64.48
CA SER A 728 0.93 -4.74 -65.52
C SER A 728 -0.29 -5.31 -66.24
N ASP A 729 -1.50 -5.23 -65.65
CA ASP A 729 -2.68 -5.92 -66.20
C ASP A 729 -3.45 -5.17 -67.30
N ARG A 730 -3.08 -3.93 -67.65
CA ARG A 730 -3.75 -3.22 -68.76
C ARG A 730 -3.41 -3.75 -70.17
N ARG A 731 -2.56 -4.77 -70.30
CA ARG A 731 -2.21 -5.38 -71.60
C ARG A 731 -2.66 -6.85 -71.77
N SER A 732 -3.18 -7.48 -70.72
CA SER A 732 -3.52 -8.91 -70.74
C SER A 732 -5.01 -9.20 -71.01
N ASP A 733 -5.87 -8.20 -70.89
CA ASP A 733 -7.34 -8.32 -70.93
C ASP A 733 -7.95 -8.52 -72.34
N TRP A 734 -7.15 -8.80 -73.37
CA TRP A 734 -7.65 -8.93 -74.75
C TRP A 734 -7.73 -10.36 -75.32
N ILE A 735 -7.40 -11.43 -74.57
CA ILE A 735 -7.28 -12.79 -75.15
C ILE A 735 -8.23 -13.85 -74.55
N LEU A 736 -9.05 -13.57 -73.54
CA LEU A 736 -9.95 -14.58 -72.96
C LEU A 736 -11.42 -14.15 -72.93
N GLN A 737 -12.00 -13.89 -74.09
CA GLN A 737 -13.45 -13.99 -74.30
C GLN A 737 -13.77 -14.59 -75.68
N ARG A 738 -13.98 -15.91 -75.72
CA ARG A 738 -15.08 -16.56 -76.46
C ARG A 738 -15.17 -18.06 -76.11
N PRO A 739 -16.37 -18.61 -75.82
CA PRO A 739 -16.59 -20.04 -75.67
C PRO A 739 -16.75 -20.74 -77.03
N GLN A 740 -16.46 -22.04 -77.03
CA GLN A 740 -16.52 -22.96 -78.17
C GLN A 740 -17.89 -23.01 -78.85
N GLN A 741 -17.88 -23.00 -80.19
CA GLN A 741 -18.87 -23.70 -81.01
C GLN A 741 -18.14 -24.64 -81.96
N ILE A 742 -18.45 -25.93 -81.77
CA ILE A 742 -18.46 -27.13 -82.64
C ILE A 742 -17.80 -28.29 -81.92
#